data_AF-A0A6S6SM96-F1
#
_entry.id   AF-A0A6S6SM96-F1
#
_cell.length_a   1.000
_cell.length_b   1.000
_cell.length_c   1.000
_cell.angle_alpha   90.00
_cell.angle_beta   90.00
_cell.angle_gamma   90.00
#
_symmetry.space_group_name_H-M   'P 1'
#
loop_
_entity.id
_entity.type
_entity.pdbx_description
1 polymer ?
#
loop_
_entity_poly.entity_id
_entity_poly.type
_entity_poly.pdbx_seq_one_letter_code
_entity_poly.pdbx_strand_id
1 'polypeptide(L)'
;MKNLLYLLFIIPILLFSKNSCIECHNGIEHIRDHSSKMMQEILAVAETAGAKGNDCVVCHGGNPSTDDKNASHSGTLKYFLENKGPKEFYPSPTSQWININTCGMCHPEQVKSQWNSLMNTEAGKIHGALWSFGKADGYNHTESNYDANNTHARLGTKTYQEYMARLSKMEPQAFPKESKKIPEAPTAEEIEKDPLLSVYTYLRQECLRCHTGGKGRKRRGDFRGMGCASCHIPYSNEGFYEGNDSMIPHDKAGHMLTHQIQSSRKVKVNVHGTEYSGVPVETCTTCHNRGKRIGVSYQGLMETEYQGTFDHDGNGQPKLHTKRYLHLTEDIHYSKGMLCQDCHTSNDMHGDGFMTGANLGAVEIECQDCHGTTKKYPWELPLGYSDEFELKPKTGKGRGTTDTLAEYLKKGAIPKDKGDGFLLSARGNPMTKVVRHGDKIMMHLASGKDIELKPLKYLKEQDKLSKKALVAMDQIEAHTDKLECYTCHATWAPQCYGCHVKIDYSEGKQNPDYLAASHAHDIHGNSGEDTLKDFLVDGKVTETRSYLRWEDPALSVNGEGRVSPTIPGCQTTITVIGKDGNALLQNHIVKMPNVEGAGAEGQNTITMAQVNPHTISKKSRTCESCHTSKKALGMGINGGKYFADQTKSTIVDLMTADGKVLPKKVDEQIPAIPNLKHDYSVMVDENGTQVQTVDNHWTLANPLSAKQRATLDRQGACLSCHESIPKGDLAISAMNHMANMAGIEIDKEKHNDILNKTVKISAWTQVGIPILVLFGLVFWFFYRRRK
;
A
#
# COMPACT_ATOMS: atom_id res chain seq x y z
N MET A 1 -3.58 21.80 -90.76
CA MET A 1 -2.84 22.50 -89.70
C MET A 1 -3.67 22.50 -88.44
N LYS A 2 -3.12 21.94 -87.35
CA LYS A 2 -3.33 22.25 -85.92
C LYS A 2 -4.78 22.55 -85.46
N ASN A 3 -5.30 21.71 -84.56
CA ASN A 3 -5.35 22.09 -83.14
C ASN A 3 -5.83 20.92 -82.26
N LEU A 4 -4.89 20.43 -81.46
CA LEU A 4 -5.07 19.61 -80.27
C LEU A 4 -5.75 20.49 -79.20
N LEU A 5 -6.92 20.12 -78.69
CA LEU A 5 -7.48 20.74 -77.48
C LEU A 5 -7.18 19.82 -76.29
N TYR A 6 -6.30 20.31 -75.41
CA TYR A 6 -5.97 19.73 -74.12
C TYR A 6 -7.15 19.85 -73.15
N LEU A 7 -7.60 18.73 -72.60
CA LEU A 7 -8.37 18.69 -71.35
C LEU A 7 -7.42 18.91 -70.17
N LEU A 8 -7.53 20.07 -69.52
CA LEU A 8 -6.89 20.36 -68.24
C LEU A 8 -7.77 19.80 -67.11
N PHE A 9 -7.39 18.64 -66.57
CA PHE A 9 -7.85 18.17 -65.27
C PHE A 9 -7.12 18.97 -64.19
N ILE A 10 -7.80 19.96 -63.60
CA ILE A 10 -7.37 20.57 -62.34
C ILE A 10 -7.82 19.63 -61.22
N ILE A 11 -6.93 18.73 -60.79
CA ILE A 11 -7.08 18.02 -59.53
C ILE A 11 -6.68 19.01 -58.43
N PRO A 12 -7.55 19.35 -57.48
CA PRO A 12 -7.11 20.08 -56.29
C PRO A 12 -6.20 19.13 -55.51
N ILE A 13 -4.90 19.40 -55.53
CA ILE A 13 -3.95 18.78 -54.61
C ILE A 13 -4.36 19.31 -53.23
N LEU A 14 -5.17 18.53 -52.52
CA LEU A 14 -5.28 18.63 -51.08
C LEU A 14 -3.89 18.33 -50.51
N LEU A 15 -3.10 19.39 -50.32
CA LEU A 15 -1.92 19.36 -49.46
C LEU A 15 -2.42 19.09 -48.04
N PHE A 16 -2.68 17.83 -47.72
CA PHE A 16 -2.63 17.38 -46.34
C PHE A 16 -1.21 17.65 -45.88
N SER A 17 -1.02 18.59 -44.95
CA SER A 17 0.25 18.69 -44.25
C SER A 17 0.48 17.36 -43.55
N LYS A 18 1.36 16.53 -44.13
CA LYS A 18 1.77 15.27 -43.52
C LYS A 18 2.53 15.58 -42.24
N ASN A 19 2.31 14.77 -41.21
CA ASN A 19 3.15 14.77 -40.02
C ASN A 19 4.54 14.25 -40.41
N SER A 20 5.44 15.17 -40.75
CA SER A 20 6.83 14.91 -41.13
C SER A 20 7.62 14.14 -40.08
N CYS A 21 7.27 14.24 -38.79
CA CYS A 21 7.93 13.46 -37.74
C CYS A 21 7.76 11.96 -37.97
N ILE A 22 6.63 11.52 -38.55
CA ILE A 22 6.33 10.11 -38.88
C ILE A 22 7.18 9.61 -40.05
N GLU A 23 7.74 10.48 -40.88
CA GLU A 23 8.66 10.06 -41.95
C GLU A 23 9.95 9.47 -41.37
N CYS A 24 10.43 10.03 -40.24
CA CYS A 24 11.53 9.46 -39.47
C CYS A 24 11.06 8.39 -38.50
N HIS A 25 9.99 8.65 -37.74
CA HIS A 25 9.40 7.74 -36.75
C HIS A 25 8.35 6.82 -37.38
N ASN A 26 8.71 6.17 -38.49
CA ASN A 26 7.79 5.31 -39.21
C ASN A 26 7.36 4.14 -38.31
N GLY A 27 6.05 3.90 -38.25
CA GLY A 27 5.46 2.84 -37.43
C GLY A 27 5.21 3.22 -35.96
N ILE A 28 5.57 4.43 -35.50
CA ILE A 28 5.26 4.85 -34.13
C ILE A 28 3.76 4.75 -33.83
N GLU A 29 3.41 4.19 -32.68
CA GLU A 29 2.01 4.09 -32.30
C GLU A 29 1.42 5.48 -32.01
N HIS A 30 0.14 5.65 -32.38
CA HIS A 30 -0.62 6.78 -31.89
C HIS A 30 -0.74 6.68 -30.37
N ILE A 31 -0.38 7.77 -29.68
CA ILE A 31 -0.40 7.84 -28.21
C ILE A 31 -1.79 7.57 -27.62
N ARG A 32 -2.84 7.89 -28.41
CA ARG A 32 -4.26 7.61 -28.14
C ARG A 32 -4.98 7.27 -29.43
N ASP A 33 -6.11 6.56 -29.30
CA ASP A 33 -7.04 6.33 -30.40
C ASP A 33 -7.40 7.65 -31.09
N HIS A 34 -7.24 7.69 -32.42
CA HIS A 34 -7.46 8.88 -33.24
C HIS A 34 -8.88 9.45 -33.11
N SER A 35 -9.88 8.59 -32.92
CA SER A 35 -11.28 8.99 -32.72
C SER A 35 -11.60 9.51 -31.32
N SER A 36 -10.66 9.37 -30.37
CA SER A 36 -10.92 9.76 -28.99
C SER A 36 -11.01 11.28 -28.82
N LYS A 37 -11.87 11.73 -27.91
CA LYS A 37 -12.04 13.17 -27.61
C LYS A 37 -10.72 13.84 -27.26
N MET A 38 -9.87 13.17 -26.46
CA MET A 38 -8.55 13.67 -26.11
C MET A 38 -7.68 13.91 -27.36
N MET A 39 -7.68 12.95 -28.29
CA MET A 39 -6.88 13.08 -29.50
C MET A 39 -7.39 14.18 -30.42
N GLN A 40 -8.72 14.32 -30.54
CA GLN A 40 -9.34 15.40 -31.31
C GLN A 40 -9.01 16.78 -30.73
N GLU A 41 -8.99 16.93 -29.40
CA GLU A 41 -8.55 18.18 -28.75
C GLU A 41 -7.07 18.46 -29.02
N ILE A 42 -6.19 17.45 -28.97
CA ILE A 42 -4.77 17.58 -29.31
C ILE A 42 -4.58 18.05 -30.76
N LEU A 43 -5.30 17.44 -31.71
CA LEU A 43 -5.22 17.83 -33.13
C LEU A 43 -5.75 19.25 -33.38
N ALA A 44 -6.75 19.70 -32.61
CA ALA A 44 -7.23 21.07 -32.69
C ALA A 44 -6.18 22.08 -32.17
N VAL A 45 -5.44 21.73 -31.11
CA VAL A 45 -4.28 22.53 -30.67
C VAL A 45 -3.20 22.57 -31.74
N ALA A 46 -2.89 21.44 -32.38
CA ALA A 46 -1.91 21.36 -33.47
C ALA A 46 -2.29 22.26 -34.65
N GLU A 47 -3.56 22.21 -35.09
CA GLU A 47 -4.08 23.08 -36.16
C GLU A 47 -3.97 24.55 -35.79
N THR A 48 -4.35 24.92 -34.57
CA THR A 48 -4.22 26.31 -34.06
C THR A 48 -2.76 26.77 -34.03
N ALA A 49 -1.84 25.85 -33.71
CA ALA A 49 -0.39 26.12 -33.69
C ALA A 49 0.26 26.18 -35.08
N GLY A 50 -0.49 25.95 -36.16
CA GLY A 50 0.02 25.96 -37.53
C GLY A 50 0.66 24.64 -37.98
N ALA A 51 0.45 23.54 -37.25
CA ALA A 51 0.99 22.21 -37.54
C ALA A 51 -0.15 21.18 -37.70
N LYS A 52 -1.11 21.49 -38.59
CA LYS A 52 -2.31 20.67 -38.81
C LYS A 52 -1.95 19.20 -39.04
N GLY A 53 -2.57 18.32 -38.26
CA GLY A 53 -2.36 16.87 -38.35
C GLY A 53 -1.08 16.35 -37.66
N ASN A 54 -0.25 17.22 -37.08
CA ASN A 54 0.93 16.82 -36.30
C ASN A 54 0.64 16.96 -34.79
N ASP A 55 0.32 15.85 -34.16
CA ASP A 55 0.09 15.75 -32.72
C ASP A 55 1.36 15.69 -31.87
N CYS A 56 2.48 15.25 -32.46
CA CYS A 56 3.75 15.10 -31.75
C CYS A 56 4.21 16.43 -31.15
N VAL A 57 4.15 17.51 -31.93
CA VAL A 57 4.60 18.86 -31.53
C VAL A 57 3.77 19.48 -30.40
N VAL A 58 2.56 19.00 -30.16
CA VAL A 58 1.69 19.49 -29.07
C VAL A 58 2.21 19.03 -27.71
N CYS A 59 2.85 17.86 -27.65
CA CYS A 59 3.44 17.33 -26.43
C CYS A 59 4.94 17.57 -26.38
N HIS A 60 5.63 17.26 -27.49
CA HIS A 60 7.09 17.25 -27.55
C HIS A 60 7.70 18.58 -27.99
N GLY A 61 6.97 19.51 -28.60
CA GLY A 61 7.58 20.68 -29.24
C GLY A 61 8.39 20.28 -30.47
N GLY A 62 9.53 20.93 -30.69
CA GLY A 62 10.39 20.70 -31.85
C GLY A 62 9.95 21.40 -33.13
N ASN A 63 10.65 21.10 -34.23
CA ASN A 63 10.43 21.68 -35.55
C ASN A 63 10.00 20.61 -36.56
N PRO A 64 8.72 20.56 -36.97
CA PRO A 64 8.26 19.59 -37.95
C PRO A 64 8.59 19.98 -39.40
N SER A 65 9.33 21.06 -39.67
CA SER A 65 9.58 21.53 -41.05
C SER A 65 10.91 21.04 -41.63
N THR A 66 11.62 20.17 -40.92
CA THR A 66 12.96 19.68 -41.25
C THR A 66 13.06 18.18 -40.99
N ASP A 67 13.95 17.51 -41.70
CA ASP A 67 14.29 16.09 -41.54
C ASP A 67 15.62 15.88 -40.78
N ASP A 68 16.43 16.94 -40.63
CA ASP A 68 17.61 16.91 -39.76
C ASP A 68 17.24 16.58 -38.31
N LYS A 69 17.92 15.57 -37.73
CA LYS A 69 17.65 15.07 -36.39
C LYS A 69 17.75 16.15 -35.32
N ASN A 70 18.75 17.01 -35.37
CA ASN A 70 18.99 17.97 -34.29
C ASN A 70 18.04 19.16 -34.42
N ALA A 71 17.82 19.64 -35.65
CA ALA A 71 16.89 20.72 -35.92
C ALA A 71 15.43 20.31 -35.63
N SER A 72 15.05 19.05 -35.90
CA SER A 72 13.71 18.54 -35.60
C SER A 72 13.44 18.45 -34.10
N HIS A 73 14.47 18.11 -33.32
CA HIS A 73 14.41 17.94 -31.87
C HIS A 73 14.94 19.17 -31.11
N SER A 74 14.67 20.37 -31.64
CA SER A 74 15.06 21.64 -31.03
C SER A 74 13.97 22.68 -31.17
N GLY A 75 13.82 23.52 -30.14
CA GLY A 75 12.86 24.59 -30.06
C GLY A 75 11.42 24.10 -29.96
N THR A 76 10.52 24.97 -30.35
CA THR A 76 9.08 24.70 -30.45
C THR A 76 8.48 25.60 -31.52
N LEU A 77 7.22 25.37 -31.87
CA LEU A 77 6.49 26.25 -32.77
C LEU A 77 6.32 27.65 -32.15
N LYS A 78 6.42 28.70 -32.97
CA LYS A 78 6.28 30.09 -32.53
C LYS A 78 5.01 30.32 -31.69
N TYR A 79 3.91 29.67 -32.06
CA TYR A 79 2.66 29.72 -31.32
C TYR A 79 2.83 29.33 -29.84
N PHE A 80 3.55 28.25 -29.54
CA PHE A 80 3.72 27.75 -28.19
C PHE A 80 4.67 28.59 -27.33
N LEU A 81 5.48 29.47 -27.91
CA LEU A 81 6.28 30.41 -27.11
C LEU A 81 5.38 31.35 -26.31
N GLU A 82 4.32 31.85 -26.94
CA GLU A 82 3.39 32.84 -26.36
C GLU A 82 2.11 32.21 -25.78
N ASN A 83 1.79 30.96 -26.14
CA ASN A 83 0.55 30.27 -25.72
C ASN A 83 0.83 29.03 -24.86
N LYS A 84 -0.23 28.38 -24.35
CA LYS A 84 -0.11 27.10 -23.64
C LYS A 84 0.44 26.03 -24.58
N GLY A 85 1.46 25.30 -24.13
CA GLY A 85 2.14 24.27 -24.90
C GLY A 85 3.63 24.19 -24.59
N PRO A 86 4.35 23.25 -25.23
CA PRO A 86 5.76 23.02 -25.00
C PRO A 86 6.59 24.24 -25.37
N LYS A 87 7.48 24.67 -24.48
CA LYS A 87 8.32 25.86 -24.65
C LYS A 87 9.65 25.57 -25.34
N GLU A 88 9.98 24.30 -25.46
CA GLU A 88 11.20 23.75 -26.00
C GLU A 88 10.91 22.29 -26.41
N PHE A 89 11.86 21.62 -27.06
CA PHE A 89 11.73 20.19 -27.31
C PHE A 89 11.82 19.40 -26.01
N TYR A 90 10.82 18.55 -25.75
CA TYR A 90 10.70 17.71 -24.56
C TYR A 90 10.81 16.23 -24.95
N PRO A 91 11.95 15.57 -24.70
CA PRO A 91 12.10 14.13 -24.93
C PRO A 91 11.13 13.30 -24.10
N SER A 92 10.83 13.76 -22.89
CA SER A 92 9.89 13.12 -21.95
C SER A 92 8.82 14.14 -21.52
N PRO A 93 7.79 14.37 -22.37
CA PRO A 93 6.81 15.45 -22.16
C PRO A 93 5.96 15.26 -20.90
N THR A 94 5.93 14.06 -20.30
CA THR A 94 5.21 13.77 -19.06
C THR A 94 5.98 14.12 -17.79
N SER A 95 7.24 14.54 -17.93
CA SER A 95 8.14 14.85 -16.82
C SER A 95 7.52 15.90 -15.91
N GLN A 96 7.50 15.64 -14.60
CA GLN A 96 6.89 16.52 -13.61
C GLN A 96 7.45 17.95 -13.64
N TRP A 97 8.69 18.11 -14.09
CA TRP A 97 9.40 19.39 -14.19
C TRP A 97 8.85 20.30 -15.30
N ILE A 98 8.23 19.73 -16.34
CA ILE A 98 7.73 20.48 -17.50
C ILE A 98 6.28 20.16 -17.86
N ASN A 99 5.61 19.23 -17.15
CA ASN A 99 4.29 18.75 -17.55
C ASN A 99 3.16 19.78 -17.44
N ILE A 100 3.40 20.93 -16.81
CA ILE A 100 2.50 22.09 -16.87
C ILE A 100 2.29 22.60 -18.30
N ASN A 101 3.30 22.44 -19.14
CA ASN A 101 3.30 22.85 -20.55
C ASN A 101 2.73 21.79 -21.49
N THR A 102 2.46 20.58 -20.99
CA THR A 102 2.00 19.43 -21.79
C THR A 102 0.66 18.93 -21.25
N CYS A 103 0.65 17.95 -20.34
CA CYS A 103 -0.53 17.41 -19.66
C CYS A 103 -1.36 18.52 -18.99
N GLY A 104 -0.68 19.53 -18.43
CA GLY A 104 -1.28 20.67 -17.72
C GLY A 104 -2.12 21.59 -18.60
N MET A 105 -1.99 21.51 -19.92
CA MET A 105 -2.89 22.21 -20.84
C MET A 105 -4.35 21.79 -20.65
N CYS A 106 -4.58 20.49 -20.38
CA CYS A 106 -5.92 19.90 -20.25
C CYS A 106 -6.22 19.44 -18.80
N HIS A 107 -5.19 19.10 -18.03
CA HIS A 107 -5.28 18.57 -16.66
C HIS A 107 -4.54 19.46 -15.62
N PRO A 108 -4.83 20.77 -15.56
CA PRO A 108 -4.08 21.69 -14.68
C PRO A 108 -4.23 21.34 -13.20
N GLU A 109 -5.37 20.82 -12.77
CA GLU A 109 -5.60 20.46 -11.37
C GLU A 109 -4.79 19.25 -10.94
N GLN A 110 -4.74 18.18 -11.76
CA GLN A 110 -3.92 16.99 -11.47
C GLN A 110 -2.42 17.33 -11.49
N VAL A 111 -1.99 18.19 -12.42
CA VAL A 111 -0.59 18.62 -12.49
C VAL A 111 -0.19 19.47 -11.28
N LYS A 112 -1.10 20.23 -10.69
CA LYS A 112 -0.83 20.94 -9.43
C LYS A 112 -0.86 19.97 -8.24
N SER A 113 -1.89 19.14 -8.14
CA SER A 113 -2.10 18.24 -7.01
C SER A 113 -0.99 17.20 -6.86
N GLN A 114 -0.37 16.76 -7.98
CA GLN A 114 0.70 15.75 -7.97
C GLN A 114 1.84 16.14 -7.03
N TRP A 115 2.14 17.44 -6.91
CA TRP A 115 3.23 17.94 -6.08
C TRP A 115 3.01 17.67 -4.58
N ASN A 116 1.75 17.59 -4.15
CA ASN A 116 1.36 17.31 -2.76
C ASN A 116 1.02 15.84 -2.49
N SER A 117 1.00 15.00 -3.52
CA SER A 117 0.69 13.57 -3.37
C SER A 117 1.77 12.83 -2.58
N LEU A 118 1.38 11.78 -1.84
CA LEU A 118 2.34 10.92 -1.12
C LEU A 118 3.33 10.22 -2.06
N MET A 119 2.92 9.93 -3.31
CA MET A 119 3.78 9.36 -4.33
C MET A 119 4.91 10.31 -4.75
N ASN A 120 4.72 11.62 -4.55
CA ASN A 120 5.74 12.61 -4.84
C ASN A 120 6.53 13.01 -3.59
N THR A 121 5.84 13.30 -2.48
CA THR A 121 6.46 13.83 -1.26
C THR A 121 7.18 12.76 -0.44
N GLU A 122 6.69 11.51 -0.48
CA GLU A 122 7.15 10.37 0.33
C GLU A 122 7.21 10.64 1.84
N ALA A 123 6.46 11.64 2.33
CA ALA A 123 6.56 12.18 3.69
C ALA A 123 6.45 11.10 4.78
N GLY A 124 5.53 10.15 4.66
CA GLY A 124 5.37 9.06 5.64
C GLY A 124 6.54 8.09 5.68
N LYS A 125 7.15 7.82 4.51
CA LYS A 125 8.33 6.95 4.43
C LYS A 125 9.54 7.64 5.07
N ILE A 126 9.73 8.93 4.76
CA ILE A 126 10.78 9.77 5.33
C ILE A 126 10.63 9.82 6.85
N HIS A 127 9.43 10.16 7.34
CA HIS A 127 9.12 10.19 8.76
C HIS A 127 9.42 8.87 9.47
N GLY A 128 9.00 7.75 8.89
CA GLY A 128 9.26 6.43 9.47
C GLY A 128 10.76 6.10 9.62
N ALA A 129 11.61 6.53 8.69
CA ALA A 129 13.06 6.35 8.78
C ALA A 129 13.71 7.32 9.78
N LEU A 130 13.28 8.59 9.78
CA LEU A 130 13.77 9.60 10.73
C LEU A 130 13.43 9.20 12.17
N TRP A 131 12.22 8.70 12.40
CA TRP A 131 11.79 8.14 13.68
C TRP A 131 12.69 6.98 14.11
N SER A 132 12.97 6.02 13.21
CA SER A 132 13.80 4.86 13.56
C SER A 132 15.26 5.22 13.85
N PHE A 133 15.74 6.36 13.34
CA PHE A 133 17.03 6.97 13.67
C PHE A 133 16.96 7.99 14.83
N GLY A 134 15.81 8.12 15.50
CA GLY A 134 15.64 8.89 16.74
C GLY A 134 15.46 10.39 16.57
N LYS A 135 15.01 10.86 15.40
CA LYS A 135 14.71 12.28 15.21
C LYS A 135 13.61 12.74 16.19
N ALA A 136 13.87 13.85 16.86
CA ALA A 136 13.03 14.38 17.94
C ALA A 136 11.92 15.35 17.45
N ASP A 137 11.30 15.09 16.29
CA ASP A 137 10.17 15.89 15.77
C ASP A 137 8.78 15.33 16.15
N GLY A 138 8.74 14.27 16.96
CA GLY A 138 7.51 13.64 17.41
C GLY A 138 6.81 12.91 16.27
N TYR A 139 5.49 12.99 16.17
CA TYR A 139 4.72 12.40 15.05
C TYR A 139 4.54 13.37 13.87
N ASN A 140 5.24 14.50 13.88
CA ASN A 140 5.05 15.56 12.89
C ASN A 140 5.82 15.24 11.60
N HIS A 141 5.10 15.14 10.49
CA HIS A 141 5.69 14.92 9.16
C HIS A 141 6.28 16.22 8.62
N THR A 142 7.46 16.60 9.14
CA THR A 142 8.10 17.90 8.86
C THR A 142 8.90 17.96 7.57
N GLU A 143 9.27 16.80 7.02
CA GLU A 143 10.17 16.68 5.88
C GLU A 143 9.58 15.85 4.74
N SER A 144 9.98 16.21 3.51
CA SER A 144 9.58 15.54 2.28
C SER A 144 10.65 15.63 1.21
N ASN A 145 10.43 15.02 0.05
CA ASN A 145 11.31 15.17 -1.12
C ASN A 145 11.41 16.62 -1.63
N TYR A 146 10.46 17.48 -1.28
CA TYR A 146 10.36 18.86 -1.77
C TYR A 146 10.00 19.82 -0.64
N ASP A 147 10.28 21.11 -0.85
CA ASP A 147 9.54 22.13 -0.12
C ASP A 147 8.09 22.11 -0.63
N ALA A 148 7.15 21.79 0.25
CA ALA A 148 5.77 21.58 -0.12
C ALA A 148 4.84 22.33 0.84
N ASN A 149 3.79 22.90 0.26
CA ASN A 149 2.68 23.54 0.95
C ASN A 149 1.39 23.22 0.18
N ASN A 150 0.22 23.45 0.79
CA ASN A 150 -1.04 23.21 0.09
C ASN A 150 -1.20 24.20 -1.08
N THR A 151 -1.06 23.69 -2.31
CA THR A 151 -0.83 24.51 -3.52
C THR A 151 -2.09 25.03 -4.20
N HIS A 152 -3.27 24.50 -3.87
CA HIS A 152 -4.55 24.92 -4.46
C HIS A 152 -5.77 24.56 -3.58
N ALA A 153 -6.97 24.91 -4.06
CA ALA A 153 -8.22 24.51 -3.42
C ALA A 153 -8.40 22.99 -3.49
N ARG A 154 -8.76 22.36 -2.36
CA ARG A 154 -8.84 20.90 -2.26
C ARG A 154 -9.82 20.32 -3.29
N LEU A 155 -9.41 19.31 -4.05
CA LEU A 155 -10.29 18.58 -4.97
C LEU A 155 -11.25 17.68 -4.20
N GLY A 156 -12.44 17.49 -4.76
CA GLY A 156 -13.50 16.66 -4.16
C GLY A 156 -14.84 17.36 -4.15
N THR A 157 -15.87 16.66 -3.68
CA THR A 157 -17.17 17.27 -3.38
C THR A 157 -17.05 18.19 -2.17
N LYS A 158 -18.03 19.09 -1.98
CA LYS A 158 -18.10 19.92 -0.77
C LYS A 158 -18.13 19.06 0.50
N THR A 159 -18.85 17.94 0.47
CA THR A 159 -18.88 16.96 1.58
C THR A 159 -17.50 16.39 1.87
N TYR A 160 -16.75 16.00 0.85
CA TYR A 160 -15.36 15.54 1.02
C TYR A 160 -14.45 16.63 1.58
N GLN A 161 -14.53 17.85 1.06
CA GLN A 161 -13.72 18.98 1.54
C GLN A 161 -13.98 19.27 3.02
N GLU A 162 -15.25 19.30 3.44
CA GLU A 162 -15.66 19.50 4.84
C GLU A 162 -15.19 18.34 5.73
N TYR A 163 -15.30 17.11 5.23
CA TYR A 163 -14.84 15.91 5.92
C TYR A 163 -13.34 15.96 6.17
N MET A 164 -12.56 16.23 5.14
CA MET A 164 -11.10 16.30 5.24
C MET A 164 -10.65 17.48 6.09
N ALA A 165 -11.34 18.62 6.07
CA ALA A 165 -11.05 19.75 6.95
C ALA A 165 -11.22 19.38 8.43
N ARG A 166 -12.25 18.60 8.77
CA ARG A 166 -12.44 18.06 10.12
C ARG A 166 -11.33 17.08 10.47
N LEU A 167 -11.02 16.15 9.58
CA LEU A 167 -10.00 15.13 9.81
C LEU A 167 -8.59 15.74 9.99
N SER A 168 -8.20 16.70 9.15
CA SER A 168 -6.93 17.42 9.30
C SER A 168 -6.85 18.24 10.59
N LYS A 169 -7.99 18.62 11.20
CA LYS A 169 -8.01 19.24 12.53
C LYS A 169 -7.86 18.22 13.66
N MET A 170 -8.35 17.00 13.47
CA MET A 170 -8.23 15.90 14.44
C MET A 170 -6.80 15.34 14.48
N GLU A 171 -6.17 15.18 13.32
CA GLU A 171 -4.86 14.56 13.17
C GLU A 171 -3.88 15.50 12.43
N PRO A 172 -3.58 16.70 12.97
CA PRO A 172 -2.76 17.70 12.27
C PRO A 172 -1.35 17.22 11.95
N GLN A 173 -0.81 16.29 12.73
CA GLN A 173 0.50 15.68 12.51
C GLN A 173 0.53 14.79 11.26
N ALA A 174 -0.61 14.17 10.91
CA ALA A 174 -0.76 13.33 9.70
C ALA A 174 -1.23 14.13 8.47
N PHE A 175 -1.63 15.39 8.65
CA PHE A 175 -2.01 16.31 7.58
C PHE A 175 -1.27 17.65 7.72
N PRO A 176 0.08 17.63 7.55
CA PRO A 176 0.88 18.84 7.68
C PRO A 176 0.44 19.92 6.70
N LYS A 177 0.56 21.20 7.09
CA LYS A 177 0.27 22.33 6.20
C LYS A 177 1.44 22.69 5.30
N GLU A 178 2.65 22.42 5.78
CA GLU A 178 3.92 22.63 5.10
C GLU A 178 4.94 21.57 5.53
N SER A 179 5.87 21.27 4.63
CA SER A 179 7.00 20.37 4.87
C SER A 179 8.21 20.87 4.10
N LYS A 180 9.40 20.65 4.64
CA LYS A 180 10.65 21.09 4.03
C LYS A 180 11.31 19.96 3.25
N LYS A 181 12.07 20.32 2.22
CA LYS A 181 12.96 19.37 1.55
C LYS A 181 13.93 18.77 2.58
N ILE A 182 14.14 17.45 2.54
CA ILE A 182 15.15 16.80 3.39
C ILE A 182 16.55 17.42 3.15
N PRO A 183 17.41 17.48 4.19
CA PRO A 183 18.81 17.85 4.07
C PRO A 183 19.59 17.00 3.05
N GLU A 184 20.72 17.52 2.57
CA GLU A 184 21.66 16.75 1.75
C GLU A 184 22.25 15.56 2.54
N ALA A 185 22.76 14.55 1.83
CA ALA A 185 23.45 13.43 2.48
C ALA A 185 24.71 13.95 3.22
N PRO A 186 24.97 13.51 4.46
CA PRO A 186 26.12 13.98 5.22
C PRO A 186 27.45 13.49 4.61
N THR A 187 28.52 14.25 4.84
CA THR A 187 29.88 13.82 4.49
C THR A 187 30.44 12.80 5.49
N ALA A 188 31.53 12.13 5.12
CA ALA A 188 32.26 11.26 6.03
C ALA A 188 32.71 11.99 7.32
N GLU A 189 33.04 13.28 7.29
CA GLU A 189 33.42 14.05 8.49
C GLU A 189 32.23 14.41 9.38
N GLU A 190 31.04 14.60 8.81
CA GLU A 190 29.84 14.93 9.57
C GLU A 190 29.34 13.74 10.38
N ILE A 191 29.40 12.53 9.81
CA ILE A 191 29.01 11.30 10.52
C ILE A 191 29.97 10.92 11.65
N GLU A 192 31.22 11.37 11.62
CA GLU A 192 32.17 11.19 12.74
C GLU A 192 31.71 11.98 13.98
N LYS A 193 30.97 13.07 13.77
CA LYS A 193 30.42 13.90 14.86
C LYS A 193 29.05 13.40 15.31
N ASP A 194 28.20 13.06 14.35
CA ASP A 194 26.86 12.53 14.60
C ASP A 194 26.53 11.40 13.60
N PRO A 195 26.75 10.13 13.98
CA PRO A 195 26.53 9.01 13.08
C PRO A 195 25.05 8.79 12.74
N LEU A 196 24.10 9.36 13.48
CA LEU A 196 22.66 9.23 13.17
C LEU A 196 22.24 10.07 11.96
N LEU A 197 23.03 11.08 11.56
CA LEU A 197 22.82 11.81 10.30
C LEU A 197 22.87 10.91 9.07
N SER A 198 23.48 9.73 9.18
CA SER A 198 23.52 8.71 8.12
C SER A 198 22.13 8.26 7.63
N VAL A 199 21.05 8.58 8.37
CA VAL A 199 19.67 8.43 7.89
C VAL A 199 19.43 9.11 6.55
N TYR A 200 20.03 10.28 6.29
CA TYR A 200 19.84 11.01 5.04
C TYR A 200 20.57 10.32 3.87
N THR A 201 21.76 9.76 4.11
CA THR A 201 22.43 8.87 3.16
C THR A 201 21.58 7.64 2.87
N TYR A 202 21.00 7.01 3.91
CA TYR A 202 20.12 5.86 3.75
C TYR A 202 18.90 6.17 2.88
N LEU A 203 18.20 7.26 3.20
CA LEU A 203 17.00 7.70 2.48
C LEU A 203 17.32 7.98 1.01
N ARG A 204 18.33 8.80 0.73
CA ARG A 204 18.69 9.28 -0.61
C ARG A 204 19.19 8.16 -1.54
N GLN A 205 19.83 7.12 -1.00
CA GLN A 205 20.31 5.99 -1.80
C GLN A 205 19.23 4.90 -2.03
N GLU A 206 18.40 4.59 -1.02
CA GLU A 206 17.57 3.38 -1.06
C GLU A 206 16.06 3.62 -1.11
N CYS A 207 15.59 4.74 -0.57
CA CYS A 207 14.18 4.99 -0.32
C CYS A 207 13.57 5.99 -1.30
N LEU A 208 14.31 7.07 -1.61
CA LEU A 208 13.83 8.25 -2.34
C LEU A 208 14.03 8.16 -3.85
N ARG A 209 14.19 6.94 -4.39
CA ARG A 209 14.24 6.67 -5.83
C ARG A 209 12.87 6.38 -6.46
N CYS A 210 11.82 6.29 -5.63
CA CYS A 210 10.49 5.84 -6.05
C CYS A 210 9.53 6.99 -6.36
N HIS A 211 9.86 8.21 -5.94
CA HIS A 211 9.01 9.37 -6.20
C HIS A 211 8.82 9.64 -7.69
N THR A 212 7.70 10.27 -8.02
CA THR A 212 7.28 10.51 -9.41
C THR A 212 8.16 11.51 -10.15
N GLY A 213 8.94 12.34 -9.44
CA GLY A 213 9.84 13.33 -10.04
C GLY A 213 11.08 12.75 -10.73
N GLY A 214 11.46 11.51 -10.41
CA GLY A 214 12.58 10.79 -11.04
C GLY A 214 12.13 9.51 -11.76
N LYS A 215 13.03 8.84 -12.50
CA LYS A 215 12.86 7.50 -13.11
C LYS A 215 13.23 6.38 -12.12
N GLY A 216 14.10 6.68 -11.16
CA GLY A 216 14.66 5.75 -10.21
C GLY A 216 15.72 4.83 -10.82
N ARG A 217 15.84 3.63 -10.24
CA ARG A 217 16.86 2.65 -10.59
C ARG A 217 16.52 1.95 -11.91
N LYS A 218 17.52 1.71 -12.76
CA LYS A 218 17.36 0.98 -14.04
C LYS A 218 17.80 -0.48 -13.91
N ARG A 219 16.96 -1.30 -13.28
CA ARG A 219 17.16 -2.76 -13.17
C ARG A 219 15.88 -3.48 -13.61
N ARG A 220 15.98 -4.79 -13.85
CA ARG A 220 14.83 -5.63 -14.19
C ARG A 220 13.67 -5.45 -13.20
N GLY A 221 12.52 -5.03 -13.72
CA GLY A 221 11.30 -4.67 -12.98
C GLY A 221 11.20 -3.20 -12.58
N ASP A 222 12.28 -2.44 -12.61
CA ASP A 222 12.32 -1.06 -12.08
C ASP A 222 12.13 0.01 -13.18
N PHE A 223 12.03 -0.38 -14.45
CA PHE A 223 11.87 0.56 -15.56
C PHE A 223 10.51 1.29 -15.53
N ARG A 224 10.56 2.62 -15.63
CA ARG A 224 9.40 3.51 -15.72
C ARG A 224 9.79 4.88 -16.26
N GLY A 225 8.78 5.67 -16.66
CA GLY A 225 8.93 7.08 -16.97
C GLY A 225 8.88 7.99 -15.73
N MET A 226 8.99 9.30 -15.97
CA MET A 226 8.85 10.35 -14.96
C MET A 226 7.50 11.05 -15.04
N GLY A 227 7.08 11.63 -13.92
CA GLY A 227 5.80 12.32 -13.75
C GLY A 227 4.64 11.42 -14.15
N CYS A 228 3.82 11.86 -15.10
CA CYS A 228 2.63 11.12 -15.52
C CYS A 228 2.99 9.75 -16.15
N ALA A 229 4.14 9.64 -16.83
CA ALA A 229 4.58 8.38 -17.46
C ALA A 229 5.03 7.32 -16.46
N SER A 230 5.20 7.67 -15.19
CA SER A 230 5.46 6.66 -14.14
C SER A 230 4.30 5.66 -14.01
N CYS A 231 3.08 6.06 -14.41
CA CYS A 231 1.90 5.20 -14.40
C CYS A 231 1.23 5.07 -15.78
N HIS A 232 1.24 6.14 -16.58
CA HIS A 232 0.43 6.21 -17.79
C HIS A 232 1.11 5.71 -19.06
N ILE A 233 2.39 5.34 -19.00
CA ILE A 233 3.12 4.75 -20.14
C ILE A 233 3.56 3.34 -19.75
N PRO A 234 3.26 2.30 -20.54
CA PRO A 234 3.60 0.93 -20.21
C PRO A 234 5.10 0.67 -20.37
N TYR A 235 5.67 -0.04 -19.40
CA TYR A 235 7.03 -0.58 -19.44
C TYR A 235 6.95 -2.08 -19.14
N SER A 236 7.77 -2.88 -19.84
CA SER A 236 7.98 -4.29 -19.46
C SER A 236 9.02 -4.38 -18.35
N ASN A 237 9.08 -5.52 -17.67
CA ASN A 237 10.12 -5.77 -16.65
C ASN A 237 11.54 -5.71 -17.23
N GLU A 238 11.70 -6.00 -18.52
CA GLU A 238 13.00 -5.97 -19.20
C GLU A 238 13.32 -4.57 -19.77
N GLY A 239 12.32 -3.71 -19.92
CA GLY A 239 12.49 -2.32 -20.36
C GLY A 239 12.85 -2.16 -21.84
N PHE A 240 12.42 -3.08 -22.71
CA PHE A 240 12.59 -2.96 -24.16
C PHE A 240 11.36 -2.32 -24.81
N TYR A 241 11.61 -1.61 -25.92
CA TYR A 241 10.55 -1.18 -26.83
C TYR A 241 10.20 -2.34 -27.76
N GLU A 242 8.90 -2.60 -27.89
CA GLU A 242 8.36 -3.69 -28.71
C GLU A 242 7.25 -3.17 -29.65
N GLY A 243 7.19 -1.85 -29.85
CA GLY A 243 6.31 -1.22 -30.84
C GLY A 243 6.90 -1.27 -32.25
N ASN A 244 6.39 -0.45 -33.17
CA ASN A 244 6.82 -0.48 -34.58
C ASN A 244 7.65 0.73 -35.02
N ASP A 245 7.98 1.68 -34.13
CA ASP A 245 8.84 2.82 -34.46
C ASP A 245 10.25 2.36 -34.90
N SER A 246 10.66 2.76 -36.10
CA SER A 246 11.96 2.44 -36.69
C SER A 246 13.16 3.12 -36.02
N MET A 247 12.96 4.18 -35.25
CA MET A 247 14.02 5.00 -34.65
C MET A 247 14.25 4.69 -33.17
N ILE A 248 13.34 3.98 -32.51
CA ILE A 248 13.51 3.56 -31.12
C ILE A 248 14.26 2.22 -31.10
N PRO A 249 15.37 2.09 -30.34
CA PRO A 249 16.10 0.82 -30.26
C PRO A 249 15.28 -0.31 -29.63
N HIS A 250 15.20 -1.44 -30.32
CA HIS A 250 14.49 -2.66 -29.88
C HIS A 250 15.38 -3.59 -29.04
N ASP A 251 16.70 -3.44 -29.14
CA ASP A 251 17.72 -4.28 -28.50
C ASP A 251 18.37 -3.63 -27.28
N LYS A 252 17.83 -2.49 -26.83
CA LYS A 252 18.34 -1.73 -25.69
C LYS A 252 17.29 -1.52 -24.61
N ALA A 253 17.62 -1.95 -23.39
CA ALA A 253 16.78 -1.70 -22.21
C ALA A 253 16.73 -0.20 -21.84
N GLY A 254 15.67 0.18 -21.13
CA GLY A 254 15.42 1.57 -20.70
C GLY A 254 14.35 2.31 -21.51
N HIS A 255 13.62 1.61 -22.38
CA HIS A 255 12.54 2.17 -23.20
C HIS A 255 11.17 1.66 -22.73
N MET A 256 10.13 2.45 -23.04
CA MET A 256 8.74 2.04 -22.86
C MET A 256 8.40 0.85 -23.75
N LEU A 257 7.40 0.06 -23.39
CA LEU A 257 6.97 -1.09 -24.18
C LEU A 257 6.40 -0.68 -25.54
N THR A 258 5.58 0.38 -25.56
CA THR A 258 4.95 0.93 -26.76
C THR A 258 4.64 2.43 -26.54
N HIS A 259 4.50 3.20 -27.62
CA HIS A 259 4.14 4.62 -27.56
C HIS A 259 2.61 4.82 -27.40
N GLN A 260 2.03 4.30 -26.32
CA GLN A 260 0.60 4.40 -26.04
C GLN A 260 0.33 4.71 -24.57
N ILE A 261 -0.73 5.47 -24.29
CA ILE A 261 -1.15 5.76 -22.91
C ILE A 261 -2.05 4.65 -22.37
N GLN A 262 -1.76 4.18 -21.16
CA GLN A 262 -2.66 3.39 -20.32
C GLN A 262 -3.31 4.28 -19.24
N SER A 263 -4.60 4.12 -18.98
CA SER A 263 -5.26 4.88 -17.90
C SER A 263 -6.56 4.23 -17.42
N SER A 264 -7.69 4.55 -18.02
CA SER A 264 -9.02 4.09 -17.61
C SER A 264 -9.55 2.96 -18.49
N ARG A 265 -10.72 2.41 -18.14
CA ARG A 265 -11.47 1.44 -18.95
C ARG A 265 -11.65 1.85 -20.43
N LYS A 266 -11.78 3.15 -20.71
CA LYS A 266 -12.02 3.67 -22.07
C LYS A 266 -10.74 3.76 -22.91
N VAL A 267 -9.59 3.52 -22.29
CA VAL A 267 -8.29 3.65 -22.94
C VAL A 267 -7.78 2.27 -23.25
N LYS A 268 -7.70 1.96 -24.54
CA LYS A 268 -7.22 0.69 -25.07
C LYS A 268 -5.77 0.82 -25.50
N VAL A 269 -4.94 -0.10 -25.04
CA VAL A 269 -3.54 -0.28 -25.45
C VAL A 269 -3.45 -1.61 -26.17
N ASN A 270 -2.73 -1.66 -27.29
CA ASN A 270 -2.59 -2.86 -28.11
C ASN A 270 -1.11 -3.18 -28.28
N VAL A 271 -0.70 -4.34 -27.78
CA VAL A 271 0.66 -4.85 -27.93
C VAL A 271 0.57 -6.26 -28.48
N HIS A 272 1.24 -6.54 -29.60
CA HIS A 272 1.24 -7.85 -30.27
C HIS A 272 -0.17 -8.41 -30.54
N GLY A 273 -1.12 -7.55 -30.91
CA GLY A 273 -2.52 -7.93 -31.16
C GLY A 273 -3.36 -8.18 -29.90
N THR A 274 -2.79 -8.02 -28.71
CA THR A 274 -3.48 -8.15 -27.43
C THR A 274 -3.92 -6.77 -26.93
N GLU A 275 -5.23 -6.58 -26.77
CA GLU A 275 -5.80 -5.35 -26.22
C GLU A 275 -6.04 -5.43 -24.72
N TYR A 276 -5.65 -4.40 -23.96
CA TYR A 276 -6.02 -4.23 -22.55
C TYR A 276 -6.44 -2.79 -22.23
N SER A 277 -7.00 -2.59 -21.03
CA SER A 277 -7.34 -1.27 -20.48
C SER A 277 -7.08 -1.18 -18.98
N GLY A 278 -7.00 0.05 -18.46
CA GLY A 278 -6.56 0.28 -17.08
C GLY A 278 -5.04 0.36 -16.95
N VAL A 279 -4.55 0.72 -15.76
CA VAL A 279 -3.12 0.61 -15.39
C VAL A 279 -2.90 -0.77 -14.76
N PRO A 280 -2.14 -1.69 -15.40
CA PRO A 280 -1.82 -3.00 -14.85
C PRO A 280 -1.07 -2.91 -13.53
N VAL A 281 -1.23 -3.92 -12.67
CA VAL A 281 -0.65 -3.94 -11.32
C VAL A 281 0.88 -3.89 -11.36
N GLU A 282 1.46 -4.45 -12.42
CA GLU A 282 2.90 -4.51 -12.66
C GLU A 282 3.54 -3.11 -12.71
N THR A 283 2.80 -2.11 -13.20
CA THR A 283 3.23 -0.70 -13.18
C THR A 283 3.34 -0.16 -11.76
N CYS A 284 2.44 -0.57 -10.85
CA CYS A 284 2.47 -0.17 -9.46
C CYS A 284 3.63 -0.85 -8.71
N THR A 285 3.94 -2.11 -9.04
CA THR A 285 4.99 -2.88 -8.35
C THR A 285 6.40 -2.40 -8.61
N THR A 286 6.64 -1.62 -9.66
CA THR A 286 7.91 -0.92 -9.88
C THR A 286 8.34 -0.09 -8.66
N CYS A 287 7.38 0.49 -7.93
CA CYS A 287 7.64 1.20 -6.67
C CYS A 287 7.12 0.44 -5.43
N HIS A 288 5.94 -0.20 -5.52
CA HIS A 288 5.28 -0.88 -4.39
C HIS A 288 5.77 -2.31 -4.11
N ASN A 289 7.02 -2.63 -4.50
CA ASN A 289 7.71 -3.88 -4.15
C ASN A 289 8.50 -3.82 -2.83
N ARG A 290 8.66 -2.62 -2.23
CA ARG A 290 9.41 -2.39 -0.97
C ARG A 290 8.49 -1.84 0.13
N GLY A 291 8.99 -1.82 1.37
CA GLY A 291 8.25 -1.32 2.52
C GLY A 291 7.14 -2.32 2.89
N LYS A 292 5.88 -1.87 2.81
CA LYS A 292 4.71 -2.70 3.09
C LYS A 292 4.45 -3.81 2.05
N ARG A 293 5.13 -3.80 0.89
CA ARG A 293 5.06 -4.84 -0.18
C ARG A 293 3.65 -5.07 -0.75
N ILE A 294 2.78 -4.08 -0.66
CA ILE A 294 1.36 -4.19 -1.02
C ILE A 294 1.11 -4.56 -2.48
N GLY A 295 1.96 -4.08 -3.41
CA GLY A 295 1.73 -4.34 -4.83
C GLY A 295 2.04 -5.80 -5.18
N VAL A 296 3.15 -6.32 -4.66
CA VAL A 296 3.56 -7.71 -4.91
C VAL A 296 2.66 -8.70 -4.18
N SER A 297 2.19 -8.38 -2.96
CA SER A 297 1.27 -9.26 -2.24
C SER A 297 -0.11 -9.35 -2.88
N TYR A 298 -0.60 -8.28 -3.51
CA TYR A 298 -1.85 -8.30 -4.29
C TYR A 298 -1.82 -9.35 -5.41
N GLN A 299 -0.66 -9.53 -6.04
CA GLN A 299 -0.40 -10.56 -7.06
C GLN A 299 -0.07 -11.94 -6.49
N GLY A 300 -0.09 -12.13 -5.16
CA GLY A 300 0.31 -13.40 -4.55
C GLY A 300 1.82 -13.55 -4.31
N LEU A 301 2.64 -12.52 -4.52
CA LEU A 301 4.10 -12.65 -4.44
C LEU A 301 4.64 -12.27 -3.05
N MET A 302 5.40 -13.19 -2.43
CA MET A 302 6.09 -12.99 -1.15
C MET A 302 7.60 -13.06 -1.34
N GLU A 303 8.31 -12.03 -0.89
CA GLU A 303 9.77 -11.97 -0.98
C GLU A 303 10.46 -13.15 -0.27
N THR A 304 11.55 -13.66 -0.85
CA THR A 304 12.38 -14.72 -0.27
C THR A 304 13.86 -14.50 -0.53
N GLU A 305 14.71 -14.94 0.41
CA GLU A 305 16.16 -15.01 0.23
C GLU A 305 16.61 -16.29 -0.50
N TYR A 306 15.72 -17.28 -0.60
CA TYR A 306 16.03 -18.59 -1.18
C TYR A 306 15.96 -18.60 -2.71
N GLN A 307 16.66 -19.55 -3.33
CA GLN A 307 16.71 -19.76 -4.79
C GLN A 307 16.07 -21.09 -5.18
N GLY A 308 14.92 -21.41 -4.58
CA GLY A 308 14.40 -22.78 -4.55
C GLY A 308 13.90 -23.37 -5.87
N THR A 309 13.75 -22.58 -6.94
CA THR A 309 13.31 -23.05 -8.27
C THR A 309 14.40 -22.81 -9.31
N PHE A 310 14.60 -23.81 -10.16
CA PHE A 310 15.55 -23.79 -11.27
C PHE A 310 14.80 -23.80 -12.61
N ASP A 311 15.31 -23.08 -13.60
CA ASP A 311 14.84 -23.18 -14.98
C ASP A 311 15.38 -24.44 -15.67
N HIS A 312 15.08 -24.59 -16.96
CA HIS A 312 15.52 -25.74 -17.77
C HIS A 312 17.05 -25.87 -17.92
N ASP A 313 17.80 -24.79 -17.70
CA ASP A 313 19.27 -24.74 -17.76
C ASP A 313 19.89 -24.93 -16.36
N GLY A 314 19.08 -25.07 -15.32
CA GLY A 314 19.54 -25.19 -13.93
C GLY A 314 19.84 -23.85 -13.26
N ASN A 315 19.50 -22.72 -13.86
CA ASN A 315 19.68 -21.41 -13.23
C ASN A 315 18.57 -21.15 -12.21
N GLY A 316 18.94 -20.61 -11.04
CA GLY A 316 17.95 -20.24 -10.02
C GLY A 316 17.07 -19.07 -10.45
N GLN A 317 15.91 -18.90 -9.80
CA GLN A 317 14.98 -17.80 -10.07
C GLN A 317 15.70 -16.44 -10.26
N PRO A 318 15.51 -15.76 -11.41
CA PRO A 318 16.11 -14.46 -11.65
C PRO A 318 15.53 -13.42 -10.71
N LYS A 319 16.33 -12.40 -10.39
CA LYS A 319 15.85 -11.30 -9.55
C LYS A 319 14.83 -10.44 -10.31
N LEU A 320 13.79 -10.02 -9.62
CA LEU A 320 12.81 -9.02 -10.05
C LEU A 320 12.75 -7.93 -8.97
N HIS A 321 12.91 -6.66 -9.33
CA HIS A 321 13.10 -5.57 -8.36
C HIS A 321 14.23 -5.87 -7.37
N THR A 322 15.29 -6.54 -7.84
CA THR A 322 16.44 -7.05 -7.05
C THR A 322 16.16 -8.15 -6.02
N LYS A 323 14.96 -8.75 -6.04
CA LYS A 323 14.49 -9.74 -5.07
C LYS A 323 14.05 -11.02 -5.75
N ARG A 324 13.83 -12.06 -4.94
CA ARG A 324 13.19 -13.32 -5.34
C ARG A 324 11.85 -13.45 -4.65
N TYR A 325 10.96 -14.26 -5.22
CA TYR A 325 9.58 -14.38 -4.74
C TYR A 325 9.10 -15.83 -4.70
N LEU A 326 8.37 -16.14 -3.64
CA LEU A 326 7.43 -17.26 -3.55
C LEU A 326 6.08 -16.80 -4.11
N HIS A 327 5.33 -17.72 -4.72
CA HIS A 327 3.97 -17.47 -5.18
C HIS A 327 2.98 -18.11 -4.19
N LEU A 328 2.35 -17.28 -3.38
CA LEU A 328 1.26 -17.57 -2.45
C LEU A 328 -0.10 -17.25 -3.12
N THR A 329 -1.20 -17.40 -2.39
CA THR A 329 -2.53 -17.07 -2.91
C THR A 329 -2.69 -15.57 -3.14
N GLU A 330 -3.08 -15.19 -4.35
CA GLU A 330 -3.38 -13.82 -4.74
C GLU A 330 -4.65 -13.25 -4.07
N ASP A 331 -4.81 -11.93 -4.12
CA ASP A 331 -6.02 -11.27 -3.64
C ASP A 331 -7.25 -11.68 -4.49
N ILE A 332 -8.39 -11.88 -3.84
CA ILE A 332 -9.63 -12.24 -4.53
C ILE A 332 -10.10 -11.13 -5.48
N HIS A 333 -9.81 -9.87 -5.21
CA HIS A 333 -10.12 -8.77 -6.12
C HIS A 333 -9.23 -8.80 -7.35
N TYR A 334 -7.93 -9.10 -7.18
CA TYR A 334 -6.98 -9.27 -8.28
C TYR A 334 -7.42 -10.40 -9.21
N SER A 335 -7.68 -11.59 -8.67
CA SER A 335 -8.15 -12.75 -9.44
C SER A 335 -9.52 -12.54 -10.11
N LYS A 336 -10.32 -11.57 -9.64
CA LYS A 336 -11.57 -11.16 -10.28
C LYS A 336 -11.39 -10.13 -11.38
N GLY A 337 -10.19 -9.57 -11.56
CA GLY A 337 -9.83 -8.62 -12.61
C GLY A 337 -9.90 -7.15 -12.17
N MET A 338 -9.89 -6.87 -10.85
CA MET A 338 -9.71 -5.51 -10.35
C MET A 338 -8.25 -5.09 -10.43
N LEU A 339 -8.04 -3.83 -10.77
CA LEU A 339 -6.74 -3.16 -10.76
C LEU A 339 -6.65 -2.24 -9.54
N CYS A 340 -5.44 -1.81 -9.17
CA CYS A 340 -5.21 -0.92 -8.02
C CYS A 340 -6.12 0.32 -8.04
N GLN A 341 -6.26 0.94 -9.22
CA GLN A 341 -7.09 2.13 -9.43
C GLN A 341 -8.60 1.90 -9.31
N ASP A 342 -9.08 0.67 -9.17
CA ASP A 342 -10.49 0.37 -8.90
C ASP A 342 -10.86 0.62 -7.44
N CYS A 343 -9.89 0.55 -6.51
CA CYS A 343 -10.03 1.01 -5.12
C CYS A 343 -9.31 2.33 -4.84
N HIS A 344 -8.17 2.60 -5.49
CA HIS A 344 -7.45 3.85 -5.30
C HIS A 344 -7.99 4.94 -6.24
N THR A 345 -8.49 6.02 -5.66
CA THR A 345 -9.11 7.11 -6.42
C THR A 345 -8.07 8.01 -7.09
N SER A 346 -8.53 8.91 -7.97
CA SER A 346 -7.65 9.95 -8.52
C SER A 346 -7.05 10.84 -7.43
N ASN A 347 -7.76 11.09 -6.32
CA ASN A 347 -7.24 11.91 -5.24
C ASN A 347 -6.20 11.14 -4.41
N ASP A 348 -6.39 9.83 -4.22
CA ASP A 348 -5.42 8.97 -3.52
C ASP A 348 -4.08 8.93 -4.28
N MET A 349 -4.13 8.90 -5.62
CA MET A 349 -2.96 8.74 -6.49
C MET A 349 -2.34 10.06 -6.94
N HIS A 350 -3.13 11.00 -7.46
CA HIS A 350 -2.64 12.30 -7.93
C HIS A 350 -2.60 13.37 -6.83
N GLY A 351 -3.11 13.08 -5.63
CA GLY A 351 -3.34 14.08 -4.59
C GLY A 351 -4.64 14.85 -4.79
N ASP A 352 -5.14 15.44 -3.71
CA ASP A 352 -6.29 16.35 -3.71
C ASP A 352 -5.87 17.83 -3.62
N GLY A 353 -4.55 18.11 -3.63
CA GLY A 353 -3.96 19.44 -3.45
C GLY A 353 -3.52 19.77 -2.04
N PHE A 354 -3.80 18.89 -1.08
CA PHE A 354 -3.36 19.02 0.29
C PHE A 354 -2.37 17.92 0.63
N MET A 355 -1.43 18.24 1.50
CA MET A 355 -0.44 17.27 1.92
C MET A 355 -1.05 16.24 2.87
N THR A 356 -0.54 15.02 2.73
CA THR A 356 -0.85 13.90 3.59
C THR A 356 0.47 13.28 4.04
N GLY A 357 0.60 13.05 5.34
CA GLY A 357 1.79 12.47 5.97
C GLY A 357 1.80 10.95 5.94
N ALA A 358 0.64 10.28 5.90
CA ALA A 358 0.58 8.82 5.96
C ALA A 358 -0.49 8.22 5.04
N ASN A 359 -0.28 6.99 4.55
CA ASN A 359 -1.13 6.36 3.53
C ASN A 359 -2.62 6.31 3.89
N LEU A 360 -2.95 6.04 5.17
CA LEU A 360 -4.34 5.98 5.65
C LEU A 360 -5.07 7.32 5.46
N GLY A 361 -4.33 8.44 5.48
CA GLY A 361 -4.89 9.76 5.25
C GLY A 361 -5.23 10.02 3.78
N ALA A 362 -4.63 9.31 2.83
CA ALA A 362 -4.87 9.48 1.40
C ALA A 362 -5.95 8.54 0.85
N VAL A 363 -6.08 7.32 1.41
CA VAL A 363 -7.07 6.33 0.97
C VAL A 363 -8.46 6.74 1.45
N GLU A 364 -9.42 6.78 0.53
CA GLU A 364 -10.80 7.23 0.82
C GLU A 364 -11.82 6.08 0.86
N ILE A 365 -11.54 4.95 0.19
CA ILE A 365 -12.50 3.86 0.00
C ILE A 365 -12.35 2.79 1.08
N GLU A 366 -13.47 2.48 1.73
CA GLU A 366 -13.59 1.41 2.71
C GLU A 366 -14.27 0.15 2.16
N CYS A 367 -14.03 -1.00 2.81
CA CYS A 367 -14.65 -2.28 2.42
C CYS A 367 -16.19 -2.16 2.39
N GLN A 368 -16.73 -1.46 3.38
CA GLN A 368 -18.15 -1.24 3.59
C GLN A 368 -18.77 -0.28 2.55
N ASP A 369 -17.95 0.46 1.79
CA ASP A 369 -18.42 1.31 0.69
C ASP A 369 -18.98 0.52 -0.47
N CYS A 370 -18.56 -0.74 -0.62
CA CYS A 370 -19.12 -1.66 -1.61
C CYS A 370 -19.89 -2.81 -0.96
N HIS A 371 -19.42 -3.35 0.17
CA HIS A 371 -20.00 -4.56 0.76
C HIS A 371 -21.12 -4.30 1.78
N GLY A 372 -21.13 -3.12 2.41
CA GLY A 372 -22.03 -2.80 3.51
C GLY A 372 -21.75 -3.66 4.74
N THR A 373 -22.79 -3.91 5.54
CA THR A 373 -22.77 -4.85 6.66
C THR A 373 -23.90 -5.87 6.49
N THR A 374 -24.00 -6.85 7.38
CA THR A 374 -25.14 -7.79 7.40
C THR A 374 -26.47 -7.12 7.74
N LYS A 375 -26.44 -5.90 8.30
CA LYS A 375 -27.61 -5.15 8.75
C LYS A 375 -27.93 -3.94 7.86
N LYS A 376 -26.95 -3.43 7.10
CA LYS A 376 -27.09 -2.22 6.28
C LYS A 376 -26.43 -2.36 4.91
N TYR A 377 -27.11 -1.91 3.87
CA TYR A 377 -26.51 -1.71 2.55
C TYR A 377 -25.47 -0.57 2.59
N PRO A 378 -24.53 -0.49 1.63
CA PRO A 378 -23.51 0.56 1.62
C PRO A 378 -24.05 1.99 1.65
N TRP A 379 -25.16 2.26 0.96
CA TRP A 379 -25.81 3.58 0.93
C TRP A 379 -26.62 3.89 2.21
N GLU A 380 -26.89 2.89 3.05
CA GLU A 380 -27.56 3.05 4.35
C GLU A 380 -26.57 3.37 5.49
N LEU A 381 -25.26 3.23 5.25
CA LEU A 381 -24.21 3.58 6.21
C LEU A 381 -24.00 5.10 6.24
N PRO A 382 -23.75 5.69 7.42
CA PRO A 382 -23.47 7.12 7.53
C PRO A 382 -22.10 7.47 6.92
N LEU A 383 -21.92 8.75 6.59
CA LEU A 383 -20.61 9.29 6.20
C LEU A 383 -19.57 9.04 7.31
N GLY A 384 -18.38 8.59 6.93
CA GLY A 384 -17.26 8.25 7.82
C GLY A 384 -17.37 6.88 8.50
N TYR A 385 -18.37 6.05 8.19
CA TYR A 385 -18.39 4.68 8.72
C TYR A 385 -17.18 3.89 8.19
N SER A 386 -16.44 3.27 9.11
CA SER A 386 -15.12 2.65 8.89
C SER A 386 -13.93 3.57 8.65
N ASP A 387 -14.13 4.89 8.58
CA ASP A 387 -13.06 5.89 8.45
C ASP A 387 -13.11 6.85 9.66
N GLU A 388 -13.39 6.33 10.86
CA GLU A 388 -13.88 7.17 11.97
C GLU A 388 -12.83 8.08 12.61
N PHE A 389 -11.57 7.63 12.68
CA PHE A 389 -10.51 8.20 13.53
C PHE A 389 -10.96 8.36 14.98
N GLU A 390 -11.82 7.43 15.42
CA GLU A 390 -12.47 7.38 16.73
C GLU A 390 -12.77 5.91 17.06
N LEU A 391 -12.74 5.54 18.34
CA LEU A 391 -13.00 4.16 18.78
C LEU A 391 -14.47 3.70 18.66
N LYS A 392 -15.35 4.54 18.15
CA LYS A 392 -16.79 4.27 18.03
C LYS A 392 -17.23 4.43 16.58
N PRO A 393 -18.02 3.49 16.04
CA PRO A 393 -18.54 3.62 14.69
C PRO A 393 -19.39 4.87 14.50
N LYS A 394 -19.34 5.47 13.31
CA LYS A 394 -20.24 6.59 12.98
C LYS A 394 -21.69 6.12 12.98
N THR A 395 -22.57 7.00 13.45
CA THR A 395 -24.02 6.82 13.44
C THR A 395 -24.66 8.04 12.79
N GLY A 396 -25.87 7.88 12.26
CA GLY A 396 -26.59 8.97 11.59
C GLY A 396 -27.32 8.52 10.34
N LYS A 397 -27.74 9.50 9.54
CA LYS A 397 -28.42 9.29 8.26
C LYS A 397 -27.48 8.58 7.27
N GLY A 398 -28.02 7.64 6.50
CA GLY A 398 -27.28 6.99 5.42
C GLY A 398 -26.80 7.99 4.38
N ARG A 399 -25.58 7.79 3.87
CA ARG A 399 -24.94 8.67 2.87
C ARG A 399 -25.64 8.67 1.52
N GLY A 400 -26.37 7.61 1.17
CA GLY A 400 -27.14 7.52 -0.06
C GLY A 400 -26.30 7.26 -1.31
N THR A 401 -26.87 7.59 -2.47
CA THR A 401 -26.24 7.58 -3.79
C THR A 401 -26.32 8.98 -4.42
N THR A 402 -25.60 9.19 -5.53
CA THR A 402 -25.64 10.46 -6.26
C THR A 402 -25.49 10.26 -7.76
N ASP A 403 -26.17 11.10 -8.56
CA ASP A 403 -25.95 11.21 -10.01
C ASP A 403 -25.02 12.37 -10.37
N THR A 404 -24.66 13.18 -9.38
CA THR A 404 -23.81 14.36 -9.56
C THR A 404 -22.35 14.03 -9.29
N LEU A 405 -21.49 14.51 -10.18
CA LEU A 405 -20.05 14.31 -10.12
C LEU A 405 -19.35 15.66 -10.01
N ALA A 406 -18.31 15.73 -9.17
CA ALA A 406 -17.38 16.84 -9.18
C ALA A 406 -16.72 16.99 -10.56
N GLU A 407 -16.42 18.23 -10.99
CA GLU A 407 -15.96 18.51 -12.36
C GLU A 407 -14.73 17.70 -12.77
N TYR A 408 -13.76 17.53 -11.86
CA TYR A 408 -12.55 16.77 -12.16
C TYR A 408 -12.83 15.28 -12.45
N LEU A 409 -13.84 14.68 -11.81
CA LEU A 409 -14.23 13.28 -12.03
C LEU A 409 -14.84 13.08 -13.42
N LYS A 410 -15.47 14.10 -13.99
CA LYS A 410 -16.08 14.03 -15.35
C LYS A 410 -15.03 13.83 -16.45
N LYS A 411 -13.76 14.14 -16.19
CA LYS A 411 -12.63 13.87 -17.09
C LYS A 411 -12.25 12.39 -17.13
N GLY A 412 -12.70 11.60 -16.16
CA GLY A 412 -12.49 10.16 -16.10
C GLY A 412 -13.48 9.34 -16.95
N ALA A 413 -13.36 8.02 -16.88
CA ALA A 413 -14.30 7.11 -17.52
C ALA A 413 -15.59 7.00 -16.72
N ILE A 414 -16.63 7.73 -17.14
CA ILE A 414 -17.99 7.57 -16.60
C ILE A 414 -18.74 6.49 -17.37
N PRO A 415 -19.34 5.47 -16.69
CA PRO A 415 -20.16 4.45 -17.32
C PRO A 415 -21.43 5.06 -17.94
N LYS A 416 -21.93 4.42 -19.00
CA LYS A 416 -23.19 4.82 -19.64
C LYS A 416 -24.39 4.47 -18.75
N ASP A 417 -24.33 3.28 -18.16
CA ASP A 417 -25.27 2.85 -17.13
C ASP A 417 -24.95 3.54 -15.81
N LYS A 418 -25.94 4.22 -15.25
CA LYS A 418 -25.84 4.93 -13.98
C LYS A 418 -26.77 4.36 -12.92
N GLY A 419 -27.58 3.34 -13.25
CA GLY A 419 -28.52 2.71 -12.34
C GLY A 419 -29.31 3.71 -11.49
N ASP A 420 -29.36 3.46 -10.18
CA ASP A 420 -29.97 4.34 -9.16
C ASP A 420 -28.97 5.37 -8.58
N GLY A 421 -27.87 5.60 -9.29
CA GLY A 421 -26.80 6.52 -8.92
C GLY A 421 -25.50 5.83 -8.46
N PHE A 422 -24.45 6.63 -8.42
CA PHE A 422 -23.13 6.23 -7.93
C PHE A 422 -23.13 6.10 -6.40
N LEU A 423 -22.46 5.08 -5.88
CA LEU A 423 -22.22 4.97 -4.44
C LEU A 423 -21.21 6.04 -4.01
N LEU A 424 -21.34 6.49 -2.76
CA LEU A 424 -20.41 7.41 -2.12
C LEU A 424 -19.42 6.64 -1.26
N SER A 425 -18.16 7.08 -1.27
CA SER A 425 -17.14 6.62 -0.32
C SER A 425 -17.49 6.99 1.12
N ALA A 426 -16.71 6.49 2.09
CA ALA A 426 -16.75 6.92 3.47
C ALA A 426 -16.53 8.43 3.62
N ARG A 427 -15.74 9.06 2.74
CA ARG A 427 -15.46 10.51 2.79
C ARG A 427 -16.34 11.36 1.88
N GLY A 428 -17.23 10.76 1.09
CA GLY A 428 -18.32 11.45 0.40
C GLY A 428 -18.05 11.86 -1.05
N ASN A 429 -16.97 11.41 -1.68
CA ASN A 429 -16.86 11.49 -3.13
C ASN A 429 -17.67 10.37 -3.82
N PRO A 430 -18.21 10.63 -5.03
CA PRO A 430 -18.82 9.60 -5.86
C PRO A 430 -17.76 8.62 -6.37
N MET A 431 -18.00 7.33 -6.12
CA MET A 431 -17.22 6.24 -6.72
C MET A 431 -17.72 5.99 -8.14
N THR A 432 -17.11 6.67 -9.12
CA THR A 432 -17.54 6.68 -10.54
C THR A 432 -17.62 5.30 -11.22
N LYS A 433 -17.09 4.26 -10.58
CA LYS A 433 -17.08 2.87 -11.06
C LYS A 433 -18.11 1.97 -10.37
N VAL A 434 -18.82 2.49 -9.38
CA VAL A 434 -19.66 1.70 -8.46
C VAL A 434 -21.08 2.23 -8.55
N VAL A 435 -21.95 1.47 -9.22
CA VAL A 435 -23.32 1.89 -9.54
C VAL A 435 -24.32 1.01 -8.81
N ARG A 436 -25.34 1.61 -8.22
CA ARG A 436 -26.43 0.89 -7.55
C ARG A 436 -27.45 0.36 -8.56
N HIS A 437 -27.90 -0.88 -8.37
CA HIS A 437 -29.04 -1.47 -9.07
C HIS A 437 -29.96 -2.17 -8.06
N GLY A 438 -30.98 -1.47 -7.57
CA GLY A 438 -31.86 -1.94 -6.51
C GLY A 438 -31.05 -2.28 -5.24
N ASP A 439 -31.03 -3.56 -4.88
CA ASP A 439 -30.29 -4.09 -3.72
C ASP A 439 -28.91 -4.69 -4.09
N LYS A 440 -28.49 -4.54 -5.35
CA LYS A 440 -27.21 -4.99 -5.88
C LYS A 440 -26.37 -3.82 -6.37
N ILE A 441 -25.12 -4.13 -6.75
CA ILE A 441 -24.14 -3.16 -7.24
C ILE A 441 -23.53 -3.67 -8.53
N MET A 442 -23.36 -2.79 -9.51
CA MET A 442 -22.57 -3.02 -10.71
C MET A 442 -21.23 -2.31 -10.59
N MET A 443 -20.15 -3.08 -10.70
CA MET A 443 -18.77 -2.60 -10.68
C MET A 443 -18.24 -2.50 -12.11
N HIS A 444 -17.95 -1.29 -12.57
CA HIS A 444 -17.38 -1.02 -13.88
C HIS A 444 -15.85 -0.89 -13.80
N LEU A 445 -15.15 -2.04 -13.76
CA LEU A 445 -13.71 -2.09 -13.51
C LEU A 445 -12.87 -1.45 -14.62
N ALA A 446 -11.72 -0.91 -14.24
CA ALA A 446 -10.71 -0.35 -15.12
C ALA A 446 -10.21 -1.33 -16.18
N SER A 447 -10.16 -2.62 -15.85
CA SER A 447 -9.79 -3.69 -16.79
C SER A 447 -10.76 -3.84 -17.97
N GLY A 448 -11.92 -3.18 -17.92
CA GLY A 448 -12.99 -3.30 -18.90
C GLY A 448 -14.07 -4.31 -18.51
N LYS A 449 -13.87 -5.06 -17.41
CA LYS A 449 -14.81 -6.08 -16.93
C LYS A 449 -15.90 -5.51 -16.03
N ASP A 450 -17.14 -5.92 -16.26
CA ASP A 450 -18.27 -5.64 -15.36
C ASP A 450 -18.48 -6.78 -14.37
N ILE A 451 -18.73 -6.43 -13.10
CA ILE A 451 -19.00 -7.40 -12.04
C ILE A 451 -20.25 -6.99 -11.27
N GLU A 452 -21.24 -7.88 -11.23
CA GLU A 452 -22.36 -7.77 -10.29
C GLU A 452 -21.88 -8.17 -8.88
N LEU A 453 -21.85 -7.20 -7.97
CA LEU A 453 -21.58 -7.40 -6.56
C LEU A 453 -22.89 -7.53 -5.77
N LYS A 454 -22.93 -8.51 -4.86
CA LYS A 454 -24.04 -8.78 -3.95
C LYS A 454 -23.64 -8.35 -2.53
N PRO A 455 -24.19 -7.27 -1.98
CA PRO A 455 -23.87 -6.78 -0.63
C PRO A 455 -24.16 -7.82 0.46
N LEU A 456 -23.54 -7.64 1.64
CA LEU A 456 -23.65 -8.59 2.75
C LEU A 456 -25.08 -8.75 3.26
N LYS A 457 -25.83 -7.63 3.40
CA LYS A 457 -27.25 -7.64 3.77
C LYS A 457 -28.09 -8.46 2.79
N TYR A 458 -27.92 -8.24 1.48
CA TYR A 458 -28.58 -9.04 0.45
C TYR A 458 -28.25 -10.53 0.58
N LEU A 459 -26.97 -10.88 0.79
CA LEU A 459 -26.58 -12.29 0.97
C LEU A 459 -27.20 -12.91 2.23
N LYS A 460 -27.37 -12.13 3.31
CA LYS A 460 -28.04 -12.58 4.54
C LYS A 460 -29.53 -12.83 4.30
N GLU A 461 -30.24 -11.88 3.70
CA GLU A 461 -31.68 -11.97 3.42
C GLU A 461 -32.03 -13.13 2.49
N GLN A 462 -31.05 -13.63 1.74
CA GLN A 462 -31.17 -14.76 0.84
C GLN A 462 -30.61 -16.08 1.43
N ASP A 463 -30.25 -16.10 2.72
CA ASP A 463 -29.66 -17.25 3.42
C ASP A 463 -28.38 -17.81 2.74
N LYS A 464 -27.59 -16.95 2.10
CA LYS A 464 -26.35 -17.33 1.38
C LYS A 464 -25.07 -17.18 2.19
N LEU A 465 -25.16 -16.62 3.40
CA LEU A 465 -24.02 -16.53 4.31
C LEU A 465 -23.81 -17.85 5.06
N SER A 466 -22.54 -18.22 5.25
CA SER A 466 -22.23 -19.41 6.06
C SER A 466 -22.59 -19.18 7.53
N LYS A 467 -22.85 -20.26 8.28
CA LYS A 467 -23.06 -20.19 9.74
C LYS A 467 -21.91 -19.47 10.45
N LYS A 468 -20.66 -19.75 10.06
CA LYS A 468 -19.48 -19.07 10.61
C LYS A 468 -19.53 -17.56 10.34
N ALA A 469 -19.92 -17.14 9.14
CA ALA A 469 -20.05 -15.73 8.80
C ALA A 469 -21.17 -15.04 9.59
N LEU A 470 -22.33 -15.70 9.78
CA LEU A 470 -23.43 -15.17 10.60
C LEU A 470 -23.02 -15.00 12.07
N VAL A 471 -22.38 -16.01 12.66
CA VAL A 471 -21.88 -15.92 14.03
C VAL A 471 -20.86 -14.78 14.15
N ALA A 472 -19.86 -14.74 13.26
CA ALA A 472 -18.77 -13.79 13.34
C ALA A 472 -19.20 -12.35 13.06
N MET A 473 -20.01 -12.10 12.03
CA MET A 473 -20.27 -10.76 11.50
C MET A 473 -21.69 -10.23 11.80
N ASP A 474 -22.63 -11.07 12.22
CA ASP A 474 -24.00 -10.64 12.52
C ASP A 474 -24.33 -10.68 14.02
N GLN A 475 -23.94 -11.77 14.69
CA GLN A 475 -24.26 -11.99 16.11
C GLN A 475 -23.26 -11.33 17.07
N ILE A 476 -21.99 -11.24 16.67
CA ILE A 476 -20.93 -10.61 17.48
C ILE A 476 -20.66 -9.20 16.95
N GLU A 477 -21.40 -8.22 17.46
CA GLU A 477 -21.32 -6.81 17.01
C GLU A 477 -19.91 -6.22 17.15
N ALA A 478 -19.12 -6.70 18.12
CA ALA A 478 -17.75 -6.25 18.30
C ALA A 478 -16.88 -6.46 17.05
N HIS A 479 -17.14 -7.50 16.24
CA HIS A 479 -16.37 -7.74 15.01
C HIS A 479 -16.72 -6.78 13.88
N THR A 480 -17.96 -6.29 13.81
CA THR A 480 -18.32 -5.25 12.82
C THR A 480 -17.91 -3.85 13.28
N ASP A 481 -17.94 -3.61 14.59
CA ASP A 481 -17.79 -2.27 15.14
C ASP A 481 -16.34 -1.92 15.50
N LYS A 482 -15.49 -2.91 15.76
CA LYS A 482 -14.13 -2.69 16.27
C LYS A 482 -13.03 -3.28 15.42
N LEU A 483 -13.34 -4.15 14.46
CA LEU A 483 -12.35 -4.78 13.61
C LEU A 483 -12.47 -4.21 12.21
N GLU A 484 -11.32 -4.21 11.55
CA GLU A 484 -11.27 -4.08 10.10
C GLU A 484 -11.75 -5.36 9.41
N CYS A 485 -12.40 -5.24 8.25
CA CYS A 485 -12.79 -6.43 7.48
C CYS A 485 -11.55 -7.23 7.05
N TYR A 486 -10.50 -6.54 6.64
CA TYR A 486 -9.22 -7.15 6.27
C TYR A 486 -8.46 -7.73 7.46
N THR A 487 -8.86 -7.44 8.70
CA THR A 487 -8.40 -8.21 9.85
C THR A 487 -8.83 -9.67 9.65
N CYS A 488 -10.08 -9.99 9.35
CA CYS A 488 -10.48 -11.39 9.18
C CYS A 488 -10.12 -11.98 7.80
N HIS A 489 -10.13 -11.14 6.76
CA HIS A 489 -10.07 -11.58 5.38
C HIS A 489 -8.69 -11.55 4.72
N ALA A 490 -7.71 -10.80 5.25
CA ALA A 490 -6.32 -10.91 4.81
C ALA A 490 -5.70 -12.18 5.38
N THR A 491 -5.50 -13.18 4.53
CA THR A 491 -5.17 -14.56 4.99
C THR A 491 -3.70 -14.82 5.22
N TRP A 492 -2.84 -13.91 4.79
CA TRP A 492 -1.40 -13.94 4.97
C TRP A 492 -0.87 -12.51 4.82
N ALA A 493 0.31 -12.18 5.35
CA ALA A 493 0.88 -10.84 5.23
C ALA A 493 2.40 -10.88 5.15
N PRO A 494 3.04 -10.14 4.24
CA PRO A 494 4.50 -10.10 4.13
C PRO A 494 5.10 -9.45 5.38
N GLN A 495 5.93 -10.19 6.12
CA GLN A 495 6.53 -9.76 7.38
C GLN A 495 8.04 -9.88 7.33
N CYS A 496 8.75 -8.77 7.48
CA CYS A 496 10.21 -8.71 7.39
C CYS A 496 10.78 -8.15 8.68
N TYR A 497 11.17 -9.04 9.59
CA TYR A 497 11.58 -8.69 10.94
C TYR A 497 13.07 -8.31 10.98
N GLY A 498 13.35 -7.19 11.65
CA GLY A 498 14.70 -6.66 11.87
C GLY A 498 15.46 -6.33 10.58
N CYS A 499 15.40 -5.09 10.13
CA CYS A 499 16.18 -4.59 9.00
C CYS A 499 17.56 -4.15 9.48
N HIS A 500 18.61 -4.90 9.14
CA HIS A 500 19.98 -4.54 9.47
C HIS A 500 20.52 -3.61 8.40
N VAL A 501 20.76 -2.35 8.76
CA VAL A 501 21.21 -1.30 7.85
C VAL A 501 22.67 -1.01 8.16
N LYS A 502 23.57 -1.32 7.21
CA LYS A 502 24.97 -0.93 7.29
C LYS A 502 25.22 0.24 6.35
N ILE A 503 25.83 1.31 6.86
CA ILE A 503 26.19 2.50 6.09
C ILE A 503 27.68 2.72 6.28
N ASP A 504 28.45 2.52 5.20
CA ASP A 504 29.90 2.42 5.26
C ASP A 504 30.58 3.59 4.54
N TYR A 505 31.17 4.51 5.32
CA TYR A 505 31.89 5.71 4.84
C TYR A 505 33.40 5.50 4.73
N SER A 506 33.91 4.29 5.03
CA SER A 506 35.34 4.01 4.94
C SER A 506 35.83 3.99 3.50
N GLU A 507 37.13 4.23 3.31
CA GLU A 507 37.83 4.02 2.03
C GLU A 507 37.23 4.81 0.85
N GLY A 508 36.56 5.94 1.11
CA GLY A 508 35.92 6.74 0.06
C GLY A 508 34.77 6.02 -0.63
N LYS A 509 34.09 5.08 0.06
CA LYS A 509 32.91 4.40 -0.47
C LYS A 509 31.78 5.41 -0.72
N GLN A 510 31.20 5.32 -1.90
CA GLN A 510 30.13 6.18 -2.37
C GLN A 510 29.04 5.38 -3.09
N ASN A 511 27.87 5.98 -3.23
CA ASN A 511 26.74 5.45 -4.01
C ASN A 511 25.87 6.62 -4.50
N PRO A 512 25.04 6.44 -5.55
CA PRO A 512 24.24 7.53 -6.08
C PRO A 512 23.16 8.05 -5.13
N ASP A 513 23.00 9.37 -5.10
CA ASP A 513 21.86 10.08 -4.54
C ASP A 513 20.77 10.24 -5.61
N TYR A 514 19.70 9.45 -5.47
CA TYR A 514 18.60 9.47 -6.44
C TYR A 514 17.76 10.74 -6.35
N LEU A 515 17.66 11.35 -5.16
CA LEU A 515 16.90 12.58 -4.99
C LEU A 515 17.63 13.74 -5.68
N ALA A 516 18.93 13.90 -5.43
CA ALA A 516 19.74 14.92 -6.09
C ALA A 516 19.74 14.75 -7.62
N ALA A 517 19.92 13.51 -8.11
CA ALA A 517 19.89 13.23 -9.54
C ALA A 517 18.53 13.55 -10.18
N SER A 518 17.42 13.24 -9.51
CA SER A 518 16.07 13.56 -10.01
C SER A 518 15.80 15.06 -10.07
N HIS A 519 16.37 15.83 -9.14
CA HIS A 519 16.21 17.29 -9.05
C HIS A 519 17.11 18.05 -10.02
N ALA A 520 18.23 17.46 -10.43
CA ALA A 520 19.07 18.01 -11.47
C ALA A 520 18.37 17.86 -12.82
N HIS A 521 17.58 18.85 -13.20
CA HIS A 521 16.81 18.84 -14.44
C HIS A 521 17.18 20.00 -15.37
N ASP A 522 17.08 19.75 -16.68
CA ASP A 522 17.27 20.77 -17.71
C ASP A 522 15.93 21.41 -18.15
N ILE A 523 16.01 22.36 -19.09
CA ILE A 523 14.84 23.00 -19.68
C ILE A 523 13.99 22.04 -20.56
N HIS A 524 14.56 20.88 -20.92
CA HIS A 524 13.91 19.84 -21.71
C HIS A 524 13.15 18.84 -20.83
N GLY A 525 13.28 18.95 -19.51
CA GLY A 525 12.65 18.08 -18.52
C GLY A 525 13.37 16.74 -18.30
N ASN A 526 14.60 16.58 -18.78
CA ASN A 526 15.45 15.43 -18.45
C ASN A 526 16.02 15.60 -17.05
N SER A 527 16.15 14.49 -16.30
CA SER A 527 16.83 14.46 -15.00
C SER A 527 18.27 13.95 -15.13
N GLY A 528 19.08 14.15 -14.08
CA GLY A 528 20.45 13.65 -13.96
C GLY A 528 20.56 12.13 -13.75
N GLU A 529 19.46 11.39 -13.75
CA GLU A 529 19.44 9.94 -13.50
C GLU A 529 20.00 9.11 -14.67
N ASP A 530 20.26 9.74 -15.82
CA ASP A 530 21.03 9.15 -16.91
C ASP A 530 22.55 9.22 -16.63
N THR A 531 22.99 10.04 -15.67
CA THR A 531 24.39 10.23 -15.28
C THR A 531 24.62 10.11 -13.76
N LEU A 532 24.01 9.10 -13.11
CA LEU A 532 24.11 8.86 -11.65
C LEU A 532 25.53 8.90 -11.04
N LYS A 533 26.57 8.65 -11.84
CA LYS A 533 27.97 8.78 -11.43
C LYS A 533 28.39 10.22 -11.07
N ASP A 534 27.63 11.22 -11.51
CA ASP A 534 27.85 12.64 -11.21
C ASP A 534 27.18 13.04 -9.89
N PHE A 535 26.34 12.16 -9.32
CA PHE A 535 25.55 12.37 -8.11
C PHE A 535 25.93 11.39 -6.99
N LEU A 536 27.22 11.06 -6.90
CA LEU A 536 27.73 10.19 -5.85
C LEU A 536 27.83 10.96 -4.53
N VAL A 537 27.36 10.34 -3.45
CA VAL A 537 27.49 10.85 -2.08
C VAL A 537 28.25 9.84 -1.22
N ASP A 538 28.88 10.34 -0.17
CA ASP A 538 29.64 9.53 0.77
C ASP A 538 28.76 8.49 1.48
N GLY A 539 29.37 7.34 1.75
CA GLY A 539 28.72 6.21 2.37
C GLY A 539 28.17 5.23 1.35
N LYS A 540 28.23 3.95 1.67
CA LYS A 540 27.55 2.89 0.91
C LYS A 540 26.60 2.12 1.80
N VAL A 541 25.32 2.14 1.45
CA VAL A 541 24.27 1.41 2.16
C VAL A 541 24.27 -0.07 1.75
N THR A 542 24.04 -0.95 2.72
CA THR A 542 23.70 -2.36 2.51
C THR A 542 22.65 -2.77 3.53
N GLU A 543 21.64 -3.51 3.09
CA GLU A 543 20.53 -3.95 3.95
C GLU A 543 20.38 -5.47 3.94
N THR A 544 20.14 -6.04 5.12
CA THR A 544 19.72 -7.44 5.29
C THR A 544 18.55 -7.53 6.28
N ARG A 545 18.03 -8.74 6.49
CA ARG A 545 16.90 -8.98 7.42
C ARG A 545 17.26 -10.09 8.39
N SER A 546 16.71 -10.05 9.60
CA SER A 546 16.82 -11.16 10.55
C SER A 546 16.06 -12.38 10.05
N TYR A 547 14.80 -12.21 9.63
CA TYR A 547 13.98 -13.28 9.07
C TYR A 547 12.73 -12.76 8.34
N LEU A 548 12.19 -13.58 7.44
CA LEU A 548 10.98 -13.32 6.66
C LEU A 548 9.87 -14.31 7.03
N ARG A 549 8.63 -13.83 7.06
CA ARG A 549 7.41 -14.61 7.36
C ARG A 549 6.22 -14.13 6.53
N TRP A 550 5.20 -14.97 6.39
CA TRP A 550 4.00 -14.65 5.60
C TRP A 550 2.69 -15.02 6.29
N GLU A 551 2.71 -15.81 7.37
CA GLU A 551 1.51 -16.28 8.06
C GLU A 551 0.69 -15.18 8.76
N ASP A 552 -0.35 -15.56 9.51
CA ASP A 552 -1.21 -14.63 10.26
C ASP A 552 -0.39 -13.57 11.04
N PRO A 553 -0.60 -12.26 10.76
CA PRO A 553 0.15 -11.19 11.40
C PRO A 553 -0.33 -10.91 12.82
N ALA A 554 0.42 -10.09 13.55
CA ALA A 554 -0.03 -9.54 14.83
C ALA A 554 -1.21 -8.58 14.64
N LEU A 555 -1.87 -8.18 15.73
CA LEU A 555 -2.97 -7.22 15.69
C LEU A 555 -2.70 -6.02 16.59
N SER A 556 -3.11 -4.84 16.13
CA SER A 556 -3.08 -3.60 16.90
C SER A 556 -4.22 -2.67 16.46
N VAL A 557 -4.42 -1.56 17.17
CA VAL A 557 -5.39 -0.53 16.80
C VAL A 557 -4.76 0.37 15.73
N ASN A 558 -5.44 0.65 14.63
CA ASN A 558 -4.99 1.58 13.57
C ASN A 558 -5.40 3.03 13.87
N GLY A 559 -5.03 3.96 12.96
CA GLY A 559 -5.38 5.37 13.08
C GLY A 559 -6.90 5.64 13.06
N GLU A 560 -7.69 4.80 12.41
CA GLU A 560 -9.15 4.90 12.39
C GLU A 560 -9.81 4.48 13.71
N GLY A 561 -9.07 3.82 14.62
CA GLY A 561 -9.56 3.33 15.90
C GLY A 561 -10.05 1.87 15.89
N ARG A 562 -9.71 1.11 14.84
CA ARG A 562 -10.12 -0.29 14.63
C ARG A 562 -8.96 -1.26 14.70
N VAL A 563 -9.24 -2.52 15.03
CA VAL A 563 -8.25 -3.59 15.12
C VAL A 563 -7.92 -4.10 13.71
N SER A 564 -6.65 -3.97 13.35
CA SER A 564 -6.13 -4.29 12.01
C SER A 564 -4.90 -5.23 12.09
N PRO A 565 -4.55 -5.91 10.98
CA PRO A 565 -3.26 -6.57 10.83
C PRO A 565 -2.07 -5.61 10.99
N THR A 566 -1.07 -6.07 11.72
CA THR A 566 0.14 -5.30 12.03
C THR A 566 1.37 -6.12 11.67
N ILE A 567 2.22 -5.54 10.82
CA ILE A 567 3.46 -6.14 10.32
C ILE A 567 4.68 -5.29 10.73
N PRO A 568 5.91 -5.79 10.57
CA PRO A 568 7.09 -4.94 10.69
C PRO A 568 7.05 -3.71 9.77
N GLY A 569 7.23 -2.53 10.36
CA GLY A 569 7.47 -1.26 9.67
C GLY A 569 8.97 -0.98 9.54
N CYS A 570 9.40 0.23 9.91
CA CYS A 570 10.83 0.58 9.97
C CYS A 570 11.48 0.00 11.24
N GLN A 571 11.89 -1.28 11.20
CA GLN A 571 12.63 -1.92 12.28
C GLN A 571 14.14 -1.91 12.04
N THR A 572 14.77 -0.73 12.06
CA THR A 572 16.19 -0.59 11.72
C THR A 572 17.12 -0.93 12.89
N THR A 573 18.10 -1.79 12.61
CA THR A 573 19.28 -2.04 13.45
C THR A 573 20.49 -1.52 12.70
N ILE A 574 21.11 -0.48 13.25
CA ILE A 574 21.94 0.46 12.51
C ILE A 574 23.42 0.19 12.81
N THR A 575 24.21 0.02 11.75
CA THR A 575 25.67 -0.03 11.83
C THR A 575 26.26 1.04 10.92
N VAL A 576 27.01 1.98 11.49
CA VAL A 576 27.68 3.06 10.76
C VAL A 576 29.17 2.84 10.87
N ILE A 577 29.83 2.66 9.73
CA ILE A 577 31.30 2.55 9.66
C ILE A 577 31.85 3.92 9.29
N GLY A 578 32.70 4.46 10.15
CA GLY A 578 33.37 5.74 9.97
C GLY A 578 34.45 5.68 8.89
N LYS A 579 35.06 6.82 8.60
CA LYS A 579 36.04 6.97 7.53
C LYS A 579 37.28 6.10 7.73
N ASP A 580 37.64 5.86 9.00
CA ASP A 580 38.81 5.06 9.41
C ASP A 580 38.52 3.53 9.42
N GLY A 581 37.31 3.11 9.00
CA GLY A 581 36.92 1.70 8.96
C GLY A 581 36.39 1.13 10.28
N ASN A 582 36.37 1.93 11.35
CA ASN A 582 35.83 1.53 12.66
C ASN A 582 34.31 1.79 12.71
N ALA A 583 33.59 0.95 13.46
CA ALA A 583 32.17 1.16 13.71
C ALA A 583 31.96 2.33 14.68
N LEU A 584 31.25 3.37 14.24
CA LEU A 584 30.76 4.46 15.09
C LEU A 584 29.46 4.06 15.80
N LEU A 585 28.63 3.28 15.10
CA LEU A 585 27.49 2.57 15.64
C LEU A 585 27.60 1.12 15.19
N GLN A 586 27.32 0.18 16.08
CA GLN A 586 27.28 -1.25 15.77
C GLN A 586 25.97 -1.83 16.30
N ASN A 587 25.16 -2.41 15.40
CA ASN A 587 23.89 -3.04 15.74
C ASN A 587 23.02 -2.18 16.66
N HIS A 588 23.00 -0.88 16.41
CA HIS A 588 22.39 0.10 17.27
C HIS A 588 20.90 0.22 16.97
N ILE A 589 20.07 0.12 18.01
CA ILE A 589 18.65 0.49 17.97
C ILE A 589 18.50 1.72 18.85
N VAL A 590 17.96 2.81 18.29
CA VAL A 590 17.79 4.06 19.03
C VAL A 590 16.66 3.90 20.05
N LYS A 591 16.81 4.57 21.21
CA LYS A 591 15.76 4.71 22.21
C LYS A 591 15.39 6.18 22.36
N MET A 592 14.10 6.49 22.34
CA MET A 592 13.59 7.84 22.59
C MET A 592 12.97 7.96 23.99
N PRO A 593 13.44 8.89 24.85
CA PRO A 593 12.89 9.06 26.20
C PRO A 593 11.52 9.73 26.18
N ASN A 594 10.67 9.41 27.16
CA ASN A 594 9.39 10.11 27.41
C ASN A 594 8.38 10.09 26.25
N VAL A 595 8.42 9.07 25.39
CA VAL A 595 7.44 8.84 24.31
C VAL A 595 6.67 7.54 24.55
N GLU A 596 5.45 7.45 24.02
CA GLU A 596 4.62 6.22 24.06
C GLU A 596 4.44 5.62 25.48
N GLY A 597 4.48 6.47 26.52
CA GLY A 597 4.38 6.04 27.91
C GLY A 597 5.68 5.50 28.52
N ALA A 598 6.78 5.44 27.77
CA ALA A 598 8.10 5.12 28.29
C ALA A 598 8.64 6.27 29.16
N GLY A 599 9.39 5.94 30.21
CA GLY A 599 10.07 6.93 31.05
C GLY A 599 11.43 7.38 30.48
N ALA A 600 12.36 7.74 31.37
CA ALA A 600 13.71 8.17 31.01
C ALA A 600 14.54 7.08 30.28
N GLU A 601 14.24 5.79 30.49
CA GLU A 601 14.92 4.70 29.76
C GLU A 601 14.61 4.73 28.25
N GLY A 602 13.46 5.29 27.88
CA GLY A 602 13.00 5.43 26.51
C GLY A 602 12.46 4.17 25.85
N GLN A 603 11.73 4.39 24.76
CA GLN A 603 11.11 3.40 23.89
C GLN A 603 12.03 3.09 22.71
N ASN A 604 12.19 1.82 22.34
CA ASN A 604 12.87 1.46 21.10
C ASN A 604 12.09 2.02 19.90
N THR A 605 12.79 2.72 18.99
CA THR A 605 12.19 3.39 17.83
C THR A 605 11.89 2.47 16.65
N ILE A 606 12.31 1.20 16.71
CA ILE A 606 11.86 0.20 15.73
C ILE A 606 10.34 0.12 15.73
N THR A 607 9.74 0.11 14.55
CA THR A 607 8.29 0.32 14.41
C THR A 607 7.59 -0.91 13.85
N MET A 608 6.46 -1.27 14.46
CA MET A 608 5.44 -2.14 13.87
C MET A 608 4.35 -1.26 13.23
N ALA A 609 3.89 -1.62 12.03
CA ALA A 609 2.98 -0.82 11.23
C ALA A 609 1.71 -1.58 10.85
N GLN A 610 0.57 -0.94 11.06
CA GLN A 610 -0.74 -1.40 10.62
C GLN A 610 -0.82 -1.34 9.09
N VAL A 611 -1.49 -2.32 8.50
CA VAL A 611 -1.55 -2.46 7.06
C VAL A 611 -2.80 -3.23 6.64
N ASN A 612 -3.38 -2.86 5.49
CA ASN A 612 -4.12 -3.81 4.68
C ASN A 612 -3.11 -4.58 3.80
N PRO A 613 -2.87 -5.89 4.04
CA PRO A 613 -1.84 -6.63 3.32
C PRO A 613 -2.14 -6.86 1.83
N HIS A 614 -3.35 -6.57 1.36
CA HIS A 614 -3.79 -6.86 -0.01
C HIS A 614 -3.70 -8.36 -0.36
N THR A 615 -4.18 -9.20 0.57
CA THR A 615 -4.21 -10.67 0.47
C THR A 615 -5.60 -11.19 0.83
N ILE A 616 -6.62 -10.41 0.46
CA ILE A 616 -8.00 -10.64 0.80
C ILE A 616 -8.46 -11.93 0.15
N SER A 617 -9.09 -12.79 0.94
CA SER A 617 -9.64 -14.04 0.45
C SER A 617 -11.10 -14.23 0.87
N LYS A 618 -11.83 -15.04 0.08
CA LYS A 618 -13.19 -15.46 0.42
C LYS A 618 -13.25 -16.23 1.73
N LYS A 619 -12.21 -17.00 2.05
CA LYS A 619 -12.09 -17.76 3.29
C LYS A 619 -11.35 -16.91 4.32
N SER A 620 -12.04 -16.55 5.40
CA SER A 620 -11.42 -15.80 6.48
C SER A 620 -10.46 -16.68 7.30
N ARG A 621 -9.59 -16.04 8.10
CA ARG A 621 -8.79 -16.75 9.10
C ARG A 621 -9.64 -17.44 10.17
N THR A 622 -8.99 -18.29 10.95
CA THR A 622 -9.64 -19.09 12.00
C THR A 622 -9.97 -18.23 13.22
N CYS A 623 -10.84 -18.70 14.13
CA CYS A 623 -11.09 -17.95 15.37
C CYS A 623 -9.85 -18.03 16.27
N GLU A 624 -9.22 -19.19 16.27
CA GLU A 624 -8.03 -19.59 17.02
C GLU A 624 -6.81 -18.73 16.67
N SER A 625 -6.62 -18.39 15.39
CA SER A 625 -5.52 -17.51 14.95
C SER A 625 -5.54 -16.13 15.61
N CYS A 626 -6.68 -15.68 16.13
CA CYS A 626 -6.80 -14.43 16.89
C CYS A 626 -6.97 -14.65 18.39
N HIS A 627 -7.90 -15.53 18.78
CA HIS A 627 -8.31 -15.72 20.17
C HIS A 627 -7.39 -16.62 20.97
N THR A 628 -6.50 -17.40 20.33
CA THR A 628 -5.57 -18.31 21.01
C THR A 628 -4.13 -18.08 20.61
N SER A 629 -3.79 -16.88 20.11
CA SER A 629 -2.47 -16.55 19.57
C SER A 629 -1.81 -15.41 20.34
N LYS A 630 -0.66 -15.69 20.98
CA LYS A 630 0.19 -14.67 21.59
C LYS A 630 0.69 -13.64 20.59
N LYS A 631 0.95 -14.08 19.34
CA LYS A 631 1.35 -13.19 18.24
C LYS A 631 0.22 -12.20 17.91
N ALA A 632 -1.02 -12.67 17.81
CA ALA A 632 -2.17 -11.79 17.57
C ALA A 632 -2.38 -10.77 18.70
N LEU A 633 -2.06 -11.15 19.95
CA LEU A 633 -2.09 -10.27 21.12
C LEU A 633 -0.91 -9.27 21.19
N GLY A 634 0.03 -9.32 20.23
CA GLY A 634 1.21 -8.46 20.20
C GLY A 634 2.35 -8.91 21.11
N MET A 635 2.28 -10.10 21.70
CA MET A 635 3.31 -10.64 22.60
C MET A 635 4.42 -11.39 21.84
N GLY A 636 4.43 -11.30 20.51
CA GLY A 636 5.39 -11.95 19.64
C GLY A 636 5.13 -13.43 19.34
N ILE A 637 5.91 -13.96 18.41
CA ILE A 637 5.82 -15.34 17.93
C ILE A 637 6.20 -16.26 19.10
N ASN A 638 5.28 -17.18 19.46
CA ASN A 638 5.41 -18.02 20.66
C ASN A 638 5.67 -17.22 21.96
N GLY A 639 5.13 -16.00 22.06
CA GLY A 639 5.36 -15.13 23.20
C GLY A 639 6.78 -14.56 23.30
N GLY A 640 7.51 -14.51 22.17
CA GLY A 640 8.89 -14.01 22.12
C GLY A 640 9.96 -15.00 22.62
N LYS A 641 9.61 -16.28 22.82
CA LYS A 641 10.48 -17.27 23.49
C LYS A 641 11.35 -18.12 22.56
N TYR A 642 11.39 -17.82 21.26
CA TYR A 642 12.22 -18.58 20.31
C TYR A 642 13.69 -18.17 20.33
N PHE A 643 13.96 -16.88 20.54
CA PHE A 643 15.31 -16.35 20.42
C PHE A 643 16.02 -16.39 21.78
N ALA A 644 17.31 -16.70 21.74
CA ALA A 644 18.21 -16.48 22.88
C ALA A 644 18.37 -14.98 23.15
N ASP A 645 19.04 -14.63 24.24
CA ASP A 645 19.33 -13.25 24.64
C ASP A 645 20.15 -12.52 23.56
N GLN A 646 19.47 -11.72 22.72
CA GLN A 646 20.09 -11.00 21.59
C GLN A 646 20.94 -9.81 22.04
N THR A 647 20.91 -9.46 23.33
CA THR A 647 21.78 -8.42 23.90
C THR A 647 23.22 -8.90 24.11
N LYS A 648 23.50 -10.18 23.87
CA LYS A 648 24.80 -10.81 24.01
C LYS A 648 25.28 -11.42 22.71
N SER A 649 26.57 -11.34 22.45
CA SER A 649 27.19 -11.99 21.31
C SER A 649 27.06 -13.51 21.46
N THR A 650 26.70 -14.18 20.37
CA THR A 650 26.68 -15.64 20.30
C THR A 650 28.01 -16.14 19.78
N ILE A 651 28.68 -16.97 20.56
CA ILE A 651 29.87 -17.72 20.13
C ILE A 651 29.42 -19.13 19.75
N VAL A 652 29.86 -19.63 18.60
CA VAL A 652 29.63 -21.01 18.17
C VAL A 652 30.99 -21.63 17.90
N ASP A 653 31.45 -22.46 18.82
CA ASP A 653 32.74 -23.17 18.71
C ASP A 653 32.69 -24.47 19.54
N LEU A 654 33.79 -25.20 19.60
CA LEU A 654 33.93 -26.37 20.45
C LEU A 654 33.84 -25.96 21.94
N MET A 655 32.80 -26.41 22.61
CA MET A 655 32.54 -26.13 24.02
C MET A 655 32.46 -27.42 24.83
N THR A 656 32.75 -27.33 26.13
CA THR A 656 32.35 -28.37 27.09
C THR A 656 30.83 -28.43 27.23
N ALA A 657 30.30 -29.49 27.86
CA ALA A 657 28.86 -29.65 28.07
C ALA A 657 28.24 -28.54 28.94
N ASP A 658 29.02 -27.87 29.79
CA ASP A 658 28.64 -26.70 30.59
C ASP A 658 28.85 -25.35 29.87
N GLY A 659 29.24 -25.36 28.58
CA GLY A 659 29.31 -24.16 27.74
C GLY A 659 30.64 -23.40 27.79
N LYS A 660 31.71 -23.99 28.35
CA LYS A 660 33.03 -23.36 28.32
C LYS A 660 33.67 -23.54 26.95
N VAL A 661 33.96 -22.44 26.27
CA VAL A 661 34.67 -22.45 25.00
C VAL A 661 36.09 -22.99 25.18
N LEU A 662 36.45 -24.04 24.44
CA LEU A 662 37.74 -24.72 24.56
C LEU A 662 38.86 -24.03 23.75
N PRO A 663 38.62 -23.58 22.50
CA PRO A 663 39.64 -22.85 21.76
C PRO A 663 39.97 -21.50 22.39
N LYS A 664 41.24 -21.10 22.28
CA LYS A 664 41.70 -19.77 22.72
C LYS A 664 41.51 -18.69 21.65
N LYS A 665 41.38 -19.09 20.39
CA LYS A 665 41.12 -18.21 19.26
C LYS A 665 39.65 -18.42 18.89
N VAL A 666 38.81 -17.50 19.32
CA VAL A 666 37.36 -17.54 19.13
C VAL A 666 36.95 -16.27 18.41
N ASP A 667 35.89 -16.37 17.61
CA ASP A 667 35.29 -15.23 16.92
C ASP A 667 33.80 -15.16 17.27
N GLU A 668 33.22 -13.96 17.16
CA GLU A 668 31.79 -13.78 17.34
C GLU A 668 31.03 -14.32 16.13
N GLN A 669 30.21 -15.34 16.34
CA GLN A 669 29.39 -15.88 15.26
C GLN A 669 28.20 -14.96 14.93
N ILE A 670 27.60 -14.36 15.97
CA ILE A 670 26.52 -13.39 15.86
C ILE A 670 26.77 -12.28 16.89
N PRO A 671 27.16 -11.06 16.46
CA PRO A 671 27.39 -9.95 17.38
C PRO A 671 26.11 -9.49 18.08
N ALA A 672 26.26 -8.97 19.31
CA ALA A 672 25.16 -8.48 20.13
C ALA A 672 24.35 -7.34 19.47
N ILE A 673 23.09 -7.21 19.87
CA ILE A 673 22.20 -6.07 19.62
C ILE A 673 21.73 -5.54 20.99
N PRO A 674 22.50 -4.65 21.65
CA PRO A 674 22.32 -4.35 23.08
C PRO A 674 20.92 -3.90 23.49
N ASN A 675 20.22 -3.15 22.62
CA ASN A 675 18.89 -2.61 22.90
C ASN A 675 17.73 -3.53 22.49
N LEU A 676 18.02 -4.71 21.93
CA LEU A 676 17.01 -5.70 21.54
C LEU A 676 16.77 -6.72 22.66
N LYS A 677 16.14 -6.27 23.75
CA LYS A 677 15.80 -7.10 24.91
C LYS A 677 14.68 -8.13 24.63
N HIS A 678 13.91 -7.88 23.58
CA HIS A 678 12.81 -8.73 23.12
C HIS A 678 12.94 -8.97 21.62
N ASP A 679 12.51 -10.14 21.15
CA ASP A 679 12.44 -10.43 19.71
C ASP A 679 11.64 -9.34 18.97
N TYR A 680 12.02 -9.07 17.72
CA TYR A 680 11.41 -8.06 16.85
C TYR A 680 9.88 -8.19 16.72
N SER A 681 9.29 -9.35 16.96
CA SER A 681 7.83 -9.54 16.89
C SER A 681 7.05 -9.13 18.14
N VAL A 682 7.72 -8.82 19.25
CA VAL A 682 7.07 -8.46 20.52
C VAL A 682 6.76 -6.96 20.53
N MET A 683 5.49 -6.59 20.44
CA MET A 683 5.03 -5.20 20.65
C MET A 683 4.85 -4.91 22.14
N VAL A 684 4.40 -5.91 22.90
CA VAL A 684 4.08 -5.79 24.33
C VAL A 684 4.61 -7.00 25.09
N ASP A 685 5.30 -6.77 26.20
CA ASP A 685 5.87 -7.82 27.04
C ASP A 685 4.80 -8.59 27.87
N GLU A 686 5.27 -9.55 28.67
CA GLU A 686 4.41 -10.35 29.56
C GLU A 686 3.72 -9.53 30.66
N ASN A 687 4.28 -8.36 31.03
CA ASN A 687 3.70 -7.44 32.02
C ASN A 687 2.69 -6.48 31.40
N GLY A 688 2.63 -6.43 30.07
CA GLY A 688 1.76 -5.53 29.34
C GLY A 688 2.40 -4.19 28.96
N THR A 689 3.72 -4.05 29.10
CA THR A 689 4.50 -2.87 28.74
C THR A 689 4.83 -2.87 27.25
N GLN A 690 4.64 -1.73 26.58
CA GLN A 690 5.05 -1.57 25.18
C GLN A 690 6.59 -1.56 25.07
N VAL A 691 7.16 -2.36 24.18
CA VAL A 691 8.62 -2.54 24.07
C VAL A 691 9.21 -2.02 22.75
N GLN A 692 8.34 -1.62 21.81
CA GLN A 692 8.72 -0.90 20.59
C GLN A 692 7.53 -0.05 20.08
N THR A 693 7.80 0.89 19.18
CA THR A 693 6.77 1.74 18.58
C THR A 693 5.74 0.93 17.78
N VAL A 694 4.46 1.28 17.89
CA VAL A 694 3.37 0.70 17.08
C VAL A 694 2.64 1.83 16.38
N ASP A 695 3.08 2.12 15.16
CA ASP A 695 2.79 3.33 14.39
C ASP A 695 3.39 4.61 14.99
N ASN A 696 3.83 5.51 14.14
CA ASN A 696 4.35 6.83 14.53
C ASN A 696 3.67 7.96 13.73
N HIS A 697 2.49 7.69 13.17
CA HIS A 697 1.76 8.61 12.30
C HIS A 697 0.44 9.08 12.91
N TRP A 698 -0.27 8.22 13.64
CA TRP A 698 -1.65 8.46 14.09
C TRP A 698 -1.79 8.44 15.61
N THR A 699 -2.67 9.29 16.14
CA THR A 699 -2.86 9.42 17.60
C THR A 699 -3.46 8.15 18.23
N LEU A 700 -4.41 7.51 17.55
CA LEU A 700 -5.08 6.31 18.07
C LEU A 700 -4.30 5.01 17.84
N ALA A 701 -3.33 5.02 16.93
CA ALA A 701 -2.60 3.81 16.58
C ALA A 701 -1.70 3.38 17.75
N ASN A 702 -1.97 2.18 18.28
CA ASN A 702 -1.35 1.68 19.51
C ASN A 702 -1.43 0.15 19.57
N PRO A 703 -0.60 -0.52 20.40
CA PRO A 703 -0.82 -1.93 20.73
C PRO A 703 -2.19 -2.16 21.36
N LEU A 704 -2.66 -3.41 21.36
CA LEU A 704 -3.90 -3.75 22.08
C LEU A 704 -3.75 -3.47 23.58
N SER A 705 -4.64 -2.67 24.13
CA SER A 705 -4.70 -2.39 25.58
C SER A 705 -4.88 -3.68 26.39
N ALA A 706 -4.54 -3.65 27.68
CA ALA A 706 -4.73 -4.78 28.59
C ALA A 706 -6.18 -5.31 28.57
N LYS A 707 -7.16 -4.40 28.55
CA LYS A 707 -8.59 -4.74 28.46
C LYS A 707 -8.94 -5.42 27.13
N GLN A 708 -8.41 -4.92 26.00
CA GLN A 708 -8.64 -5.54 24.69
C GLN A 708 -8.01 -6.93 24.63
N ARG A 709 -6.78 -7.10 25.12
CA ARG A 709 -6.11 -8.41 25.19
C ARG A 709 -6.87 -9.40 26.06
N ALA A 710 -7.31 -9.00 27.26
CA ALA A 710 -8.14 -9.84 28.13
C ALA A 710 -9.50 -10.21 27.51
N THR A 711 -10.05 -9.34 26.66
CA THR A 711 -11.30 -9.62 25.93
C THR A 711 -11.07 -10.57 24.74
N LEU A 712 -9.91 -10.45 24.09
CA LEU A 712 -9.55 -11.24 22.92
C LEU A 712 -9.08 -12.65 23.30
N ASP A 713 -8.30 -12.78 24.38
CA ASP A 713 -7.69 -14.04 24.79
C ASP A 713 -8.74 -15.05 25.29
N ARG A 714 -8.73 -16.23 24.66
CA ARG A 714 -9.56 -17.39 24.99
C ARG A 714 -8.74 -18.64 25.23
N GLN A 715 -7.40 -18.55 25.37
CA GLN A 715 -6.54 -19.70 25.64
C GLN A 715 -6.96 -20.47 26.92
N GLY A 716 -7.47 -19.75 27.92
CA GLY A 716 -7.98 -20.34 29.17
C GLY A 716 -9.26 -21.17 29.03
N ALA A 717 -9.99 -21.09 27.90
CA ALA A 717 -11.26 -21.78 27.75
C ALA A 717 -11.12 -23.32 27.82
N CYS A 718 -10.03 -23.86 27.27
CA CYS A 718 -9.75 -25.29 27.35
C CYS A 718 -9.48 -25.71 28.80
N LEU A 719 -8.66 -24.92 29.52
CA LEU A 719 -8.31 -25.20 30.91
C LEU A 719 -9.56 -25.18 31.81
N SER A 720 -10.48 -24.22 31.63
CA SER A 720 -11.71 -24.15 32.43
C SER A 720 -12.59 -25.39 32.31
N CYS A 721 -12.59 -26.09 31.18
CA CYS A 721 -13.32 -27.35 31.04
C CYS A 721 -12.50 -28.57 31.50
N HIS A 722 -11.17 -28.51 31.39
CA HIS A 722 -10.29 -29.64 31.67
C HIS A 722 -9.65 -29.64 33.06
N GLU A 723 -9.72 -28.56 33.84
CA GLU A 723 -9.13 -28.47 35.18
C GLU A 723 -9.62 -29.56 36.14
N SER A 724 -10.86 -30.02 35.93
CA SER A 724 -11.50 -31.06 36.73
C SER A 724 -11.55 -32.43 36.02
N ILE A 725 -11.05 -32.55 34.79
CA ILE A 725 -11.02 -33.81 34.04
C ILE A 725 -9.65 -34.49 34.22
N PRO A 726 -9.56 -35.81 34.46
CA PRO A 726 -10.68 -36.75 34.57
C PRO A 726 -11.20 -36.97 35.99
N LYS A 727 -10.51 -36.50 37.04
CA LYS A 727 -10.75 -36.91 38.44
C LYS A 727 -11.12 -35.78 39.42
N GLY A 728 -11.22 -34.53 38.96
CA GLY A 728 -11.39 -33.37 39.83
C GLY A 728 -12.75 -33.29 40.53
N ASP A 729 -13.76 -34.00 40.03
CA ASP A 729 -15.09 -34.10 40.65
C ASP A 729 -15.64 -35.53 40.55
N LEU A 730 -16.48 -35.94 41.51
CA LEU A 730 -17.06 -37.29 41.58
C LEU A 730 -17.90 -37.63 40.35
N ALA A 731 -18.74 -36.69 39.88
CA ALA A 731 -19.57 -36.91 38.70
C ALA A 731 -18.72 -36.97 37.42
N ILE A 732 -17.71 -36.11 37.31
CA ILE A 732 -16.77 -36.13 36.18
C ILE A 732 -15.96 -37.44 36.15
N SER A 733 -15.51 -37.91 37.31
CA SER A 733 -14.79 -39.18 37.45
C SER A 733 -15.66 -40.37 37.08
N ALA A 734 -16.92 -40.40 37.54
CA ALA A 734 -17.88 -41.45 37.19
C ALA A 734 -18.17 -41.46 35.68
N MET A 735 -18.39 -40.30 35.07
CA MET A 735 -18.62 -40.18 33.62
C MET A 735 -17.42 -40.69 32.81
N ASN A 736 -16.19 -40.32 33.17
CA ASN A 736 -15.00 -40.80 32.48
C ASN A 736 -14.81 -42.31 32.63
N HIS A 737 -15.07 -42.87 33.82
CA HIS A 737 -15.02 -44.32 34.03
C HIS A 737 -16.06 -45.07 33.17
N MET A 738 -17.29 -44.56 33.11
CA MET A 738 -18.35 -45.12 32.26
C MET A 738 -18.00 -45.06 30.77
N ALA A 739 -17.46 -43.92 30.30
CA ALA A 739 -17.04 -43.76 28.91
C ALA A 739 -15.91 -44.73 28.53
N ASN A 740 -14.93 -44.92 29.41
CA ASN A 740 -13.83 -45.87 29.22
C ASN A 740 -14.33 -47.32 29.19
N MET A 741 -15.23 -47.70 30.12
CA MET A 741 -15.85 -49.04 30.13
C MET A 741 -16.69 -49.31 28.88
N ALA A 742 -17.31 -48.27 28.31
CA ALA A 742 -18.10 -48.37 27.09
C ALA A 742 -17.26 -48.27 25.80
N GLY A 743 -15.93 -48.13 25.88
CA GLY A 743 -15.04 -48.02 24.71
C GLY A 743 -15.31 -46.79 23.84
N ILE A 744 -15.79 -45.69 24.42
CA ILE A 744 -16.15 -44.49 23.68
C ILE A 744 -14.89 -43.69 23.33
N GLU A 745 -14.52 -43.67 22.05
CA GLU A 745 -13.52 -42.72 21.53
C GLU A 745 -14.15 -41.35 21.30
N ILE A 746 -13.51 -40.29 21.83
CA ILE A 746 -13.93 -38.90 21.65
C ILE A 746 -13.11 -38.26 20.52
N ASP A 747 -13.71 -38.17 19.34
CA ASP A 747 -13.19 -37.40 18.21
C ASP A 747 -13.63 -35.92 18.27
N LYS A 748 -13.21 -35.13 17.28
CA LYS A 748 -13.54 -33.70 17.17
C LYS A 748 -15.06 -33.42 17.11
N GLU A 749 -15.82 -34.25 16.40
CA GLU A 749 -17.27 -34.02 16.25
C GLU A 749 -18.00 -34.31 17.55
N LYS A 750 -17.68 -35.43 18.20
CA LYS A 750 -18.21 -35.78 19.54
C LYS A 750 -17.83 -34.75 20.57
N HIS A 751 -16.58 -34.28 20.57
CA HIS A 751 -16.14 -33.23 21.51
C HIS A 751 -16.99 -31.96 21.34
N ASN A 752 -17.17 -31.48 20.10
CA ASN A 752 -17.99 -30.30 19.83
C ASN A 752 -19.48 -30.51 20.18
N ASP A 753 -20.03 -31.70 19.94
CA ASP A 753 -21.41 -32.03 20.30
C ASP A 753 -21.61 -32.06 21.83
N ILE A 754 -20.67 -32.64 22.57
CA ILE A 754 -20.67 -32.64 24.04
C ILE A 754 -20.66 -31.19 24.55
N LEU A 755 -19.76 -30.35 24.05
CA LEU A 755 -19.70 -28.93 24.44
C LEU A 755 -21.03 -28.21 24.16
N ASN A 756 -21.59 -28.38 22.97
CA ASN A 756 -22.85 -27.75 22.58
C ASN A 756 -24.02 -28.21 23.47
N LYS A 757 -24.11 -29.51 23.77
CA LYS A 757 -25.13 -30.06 24.66
C LYS A 757 -24.97 -29.54 26.08
N THR A 758 -23.76 -29.53 26.62
CA THR A 758 -23.46 -29.02 27.96
C THR A 758 -23.85 -27.56 28.10
N VAL A 759 -23.52 -26.71 27.13
CA VAL A 759 -23.93 -25.30 27.13
C VAL A 759 -25.45 -25.16 27.11
N LYS A 760 -26.15 -25.93 26.26
CA LYS A 760 -27.62 -25.89 26.18
C LYS A 760 -28.29 -26.36 27.47
N ILE A 761 -27.82 -27.47 28.06
CA ILE A 761 -28.35 -28.01 29.32
C ILE A 761 -28.13 -26.99 30.44
N SER A 762 -26.93 -26.42 30.55
CA SER A 762 -26.61 -25.40 31.54
C SER A 762 -27.52 -24.18 31.40
N ALA A 763 -27.69 -23.66 30.17
CA ALA A 763 -28.57 -22.54 29.89
C ALA A 763 -30.03 -22.82 30.28
N TRP A 764 -30.58 -23.97 29.87
CA TRP A 764 -31.95 -24.35 30.24
C TRP A 764 -32.12 -24.60 31.73
N THR A 765 -31.10 -25.12 32.41
CA THR A 765 -31.13 -25.32 33.86
C THR A 765 -31.16 -23.98 34.59
N GLN A 766 -30.32 -23.03 34.17
CA GLN A 766 -30.26 -21.68 34.74
C GLN A 766 -31.54 -20.87 34.51
N VAL A 767 -32.24 -21.07 33.39
CA VAL A 767 -33.51 -20.38 33.11
C VAL A 767 -34.70 -21.13 33.71
N GLY A 768 -34.72 -22.46 33.60
CA GLY A 768 -35.85 -23.31 33.98
C GLY A 768 -36.04 -23.43 35.49
N ILE A 769 -34.98 -23.55 36.28
CA ILE A 769 -35.08 -23.67 37.74
C ILE A 769 -35.74 -22.44 38.36
N PRO A 770 -35.30 -21.19 38.07
CA PRO A 770 -35.98 -20.00 38.59
C PRO A 770 -37.46 -19.93 38.19
N ILE A 771 -37.80 -20.28 36.94
CA ILE A 771 -39.20 -20.30 36.47
C ILE A 771 -40.02 -21.31 37.26
N LEU A 772 -39.50 -22.52 37.48
CA LEU A 772 -40.17 -23.56 38.26
C LEU A 772 -40.36 -23.13 39.73
N VAL A 773 -39.35 -22.49 40.32
CA VAL A 773 -39.44 -21.95 41.69
C VAL A 773 -40.49 -20.83 41.76
N LEU A 774 -40.52 -19.91 40.78
CA LEU A 774 -41.52 -18.84 40.69
C LEU A 774 -42.94 -19.41 40.55
N PHE A 775 -43.13 -20.40 39.66
CA PHE A 775 -44.40 -21.10 39.52
C PHE A 775 -44.80 -21.81 40.82
N GLY A 776 -43.86 -22.47 41.50
CA GLY A 776 -44.08 -23.10 42.79
C GLY A 776 -44.50 -22.10 43.87
N LEU A 777 -43.85 -20.93 43.94
CA LEU A 777 -44.18 -19.86 44.88
C LEU A 777 -45.54 -19.21 44.59
N VAL A 778 -45.85 -18.97 43.31
CA VAL A 778 -47.16 -18.45 42.87
C VAL A 778 -48.26 -19.45 43.21
N PHE A 779 -48.06 -20.73 42.90
CA PHE A 779 -48.99 -21.80 43.25
C PHE A 779 -49.20 -21.90 44.76
N TRP A 780 -48.12 -21.84 45.54
CA TRP A 780 -48.16 -21.85 47.00
C TRP A 780 -48.89 -20.62 47.58
N PHE A 781 -48.69 -19.43 47.01
CA PHE A 781 -49.39 -18.21 47.39
C PHE A 781 -50.90 -18.29 47.14
N PHE A 782 -51.31 -18.77 45.96
CA PHE A 782 -52.73 -18.98 45.65
C PHE A 782 -53.37 -20.10 46.48
N TYR A 783 -52.62 -21.18 46.76
CA TYR A 783 -53.05 -22.24 47.66
C TYR A 783 -53.29 -21.70 49.08
N ARG A 784 -52.41 -20.82 49.58
CA ARG A 784 -52.56 -20.17 50.88
C ARG A 784 -53.70 -19.15 50.97
N ARG A 785 -54.13 -18.55 49.87
CA ARG A 785 -55.26 -17.60 49.83
C ARG A 785 -56.65 -18.26 49.70
N ARG A 786 -56.69 -19.54 49.31
CA ARG A 786 -57.94 -20.34 49.23
C ARG A 786 -58.26 -21.08 50.54
N LYS A 787 -57.31 -21.17 51.46
CA LYS A 787 -57.55 -21.45 52.88
C LYS A 787 -57.69 -20.13 53.62
#